data_AF-A0A937T529-F1
#
_entry.id   AF-A0A937T529-F1
#
_cell.length_a   1.000
_cell.length_b   1.000
_cell.length_c   1.000
_cell.angle_alpha   90.00
_cell.angle_beta   90.00
_cell.angle_gamma   90.00
#
_symmetry.space_group_name_H-M   'P 1'
#
loop_
_entity.id
_entity.type
_entity.pdbx_description
1 polymer ?
#
loop_
_entity_poly.entity_id
_entity_poly.type
_entity_poly.pdbx_seq_one_letter_code
_entity_poly.pdbx_strand_id
1 'polypeptide(L)'
;MRAATIAALLTLYLGSPANAADEYRFDFGPADSPVAEGYDGVDASAAYSSDRGYGWCDGVPRNCTAPPPRPRRTYWWHADPIHFFHEITNEFRCDGIESEKPFSFKVDLPKGKYRVAATVGHLTEPRYGIDIYANGNLVNKKVDARLWLFRGLLHKASGYYKRVRFTVDVGDEGLVLDFKGDDTEFQRLMQIEKAKGPDERPQSRFKGAPLGPEMAPFQDIGGPFSKISVMGLEVYPAKELPLRMNPDTLQLDAGNELAGDRAVEQAVVAFNSGQYPKAEAGLLAIADPLVRGIGLLALAGRPDYENEIENTEAAVAALRKATASDGADGNVRELLETAEIFLSGLNVFRYRGVPPNNGPVSTWRAAAEFDQFQPGDLVYWKAQIQQARFLIMLDAHQWCWCSVEGKNKLRDVEKVFPDNRYVQFYLHDKLAASADWVSEDYLARAKDAPEWAAGLYAGYNLLADISEWWAVNKQQADGSIGGGWGDDVELVGFFGFIARVSEGASPPSIECVRKLMKGVYASGQIDEVGGFFYGAADTEHSAEWTGKTLPMMLSVDYGNPLWVERALQSAKLMKEIWMGVNAHGHLHWRSNFLGASGIGAKATQLDSSINWRAANPAAAVLRFTNNPAIKEMVLKHAEALYEDAMRTDKGKPKGIIPGEVDYETDEIGGRNVPTWYDPGDIPAKGNYGFAKFHGYRTQIMYLAFQLSGDEKFLEPIRLEAEYALEHGGDLTAKIHRLKPGSPEWVAIVLRRSPELWEQVQYERSRKQGNDIRKTDREAIVENTIPCIEPIRTNMPYVTTEALATDRVGVPNSLAILNLLMGWTPTDPVPHLTYRHVGRDFAAAVLGADPTSLTAMAYVFGFDGEKTKKMGFVPWKLGLGADYTAVWGQDGDGDDQMDEEEGRMDFTLAQRGQSVDLDLRTGRTYIIKITQTKPSPFAPVLADLAVGEEDVEYHSDWKLLFVTVHNIGAAAAGEYEVVVTESESGQRLRAVGNSLDAPLDLAPKRTRFGFRFEPSQIEHRFDVVVRSLSEQAELTGTNNSVSVTLNFDQ
;
A
#
# COMPACT_ATOMS: atom_id res chain seq x y z
N MET A 1 0.61 -39.34 52.08
CA MET A 1 -0.14 -38.86 53.27
C MET A 1 -0.61 -37.45 52.92
N ARG A 2 -1.86 -37.22 52.51
CA ARG A 2 -3.12 -37.24 53.29
C ARG A 2 -3.09 -36.27 54.50
N ALA A 3 -4.06 -35.36 54.44
CA ALA A 3 -4.78 -34.73 55.55
C ALA A 3 -4.13 -33.50 56.22
N ALA A 4 -4.53 -32.30 55.77
CA ALA A 4 -5.17 -31.28 56.61
C ALA A 4 -5.66 -30.10 55.74
N THR A 5 -6.55 -30.40 54.80
CA THR A 5 -7.52 -29.46 54.23
C THR A 5 -8.83 -29.72 54.99
N ILE A 6 -9.65 -28.68 55.19
CA ILE A 6 -10.96 -28.64 55.89
C ILE A 6 -10.86 -28.10 57.34
N ALA A 7 -10.85 -26.76 57.48
CA ALA A 7 -11.51 -25.99 58.56
C ALA A 7 -11.06 -24.51 58.55
N ALA A 8 -11.30 -23.78 57.45
CA ALA A 8 -11.21 -22.31 57.44
C ALA A 8 -12.16 -21.66 56.42
N LEU A 9 -13.20 -22.39 55.99
CA LEU A 9 -14.10 -22.02 54.88
C LEU A 9 -15.55 -21.75 55.35
N LEU A 10 -15.74 -21.42 56.63
CA LEU A 10 -17.09 -21.27 57.22
C LEU A 10 -17.14 -20.21 58.32
N THR A 11 -16.63 -19.00 58.04
CA THR A 11 -17.00 -17.80 58.81
C THR A 11 -16.83 -16.53 57.96
N LEU A 12 -17.77 -16.28 57.06
CA LEU A 12 -18.08 -14.96 56.48
C LEU A 12 -19.47 -15.02 55.85
N TYR A 13 -20.44 -15.48 56.65
CA TYR A 13 -21.86 -15.23 56.42
C TYR A 13 -22.28 -14.42 57.64
N LEU A 14 -22.37 -13.09 57.47
CA LEU A 14 -23.18 -12.14 58.23
C LEU A 14 -22.77 -10.72 57.83
N GLY A 15 -23.60 -10.14 56.95
CA GLY A 15 -23.87 -8.72 56.72
C GLY A 15 -22.76 -7.68 56.96
N SER A 16 -22.24 -7.15 55.86
CA SER A 16 -21.83 -5.74 55.73
C SER A 16 -22.61 -5.13 54.56
N PRO A 17 -22.96 -3.83 54.64
CA PRO A 17 -24.18 -3.29 54.06
C PRO A 17 -24.12 -3.11 52.55
N ALA A 18 -25.27 -3.34 51.93
CA ALA A 18 -25.60 -2.99 50.56
C ALA A 18 -25.31 -1.51 50.28
N ASN A 19 -24.50 -1.26 49.25
CA ASN A 19 -24.41 0.03 48.56
C ASN A 19 -23.98 -0.15 47.08
N ALA A 20 -24.42 -1.24 46.44
CA ALA A 20 -24.45 -1.38 44.98
C ALA A 20 -25.91 -1.18 44.54
N ALA A 21 -26.28 0.04 44.20
CA ALA A 21 -27.65 0.41 43.86
C ALA A 21 -27.94 0.18 42.36
N ASP A 22 -28.95 -0.65 42.07
CA ASP A 22 -29.84 -0.60 40.89
C ASP A 22 -29.26 -0.73 39.47
N GLU A 23 -28.20 -1.52 39.25
CA GLU A 23 -27.70 -1.82 37.90
C GLU A 23 -28.02 -3.25 37.46
N TYR A 24 -28.47 -3.40 36.22
CA TYR A 24 -28.91 -4.66 35.63
C TYR A 24 -28.16 -4.90 34.33
N ARG A 25 -27.51 -6.07 34.22
CA ARG A 25 -26.56 -6.38 33.15
C ARG A 25 -26.81 -7.80 32.67
N PHE A 26 -27.15 -7.94 31.40
CA PHE A 26 -27.54 -9.21 30.80
C PHE A 26 -26.63 -9.52 29.62
N ASP A 27 -26.07 -10.72 29.65
CA ASP A 27 -25.30 -11.32 28.57
C ASP A 27 -26.18 -12.36 27.87
N PHE A 28 -26.49 -12.13 26.59
CA PHE A 28 -27.45 -12.93 25.86
C PHE A 28 -26.73 -14.00 25.06
N GLY A 29 -26.95 -15.27 25.36
CA GLY A 29 -26.26 -16.36 24.69
C GLY A 29 -26.70 -17.74 25.14
N PRO A 30 -26.26 -18.81 24.47
CA PRO A 30 -26.46 -20.17 24.95
C PRO A 30 -26.02 -20.37 26.40
N ALA A 31 -26.73 -21.23 27.14
CA ALA A 31 -26.41 -21.52 28.54
C ALA A 31 -25.04 -22.20 28.76
N ASP A 32 -24.44 -22.75 27.70
CA ASP A 32 -23.11 -23.36 27.69
C ASP A 32 -22.00 -22.42 27.17
N SER A 33 -22.34 -21.18 26.79
CA SER A 33 -21.35 -20.16 26.43
C SER A 33 -20.73 -19.47 27.65
N PRO A 34 -19.54 -18.85 27.49
CA PRO A 34 -18.99 -17.93 28.49
C PRO A 34 -19.96 -16.77 28.79
N VAL A 35 -19.98 -16.32 30.04
CA VAL A 35 -20.75 -15.14 30.47
C VAL A 35 -19.76 -14.10 30.97
N ALA A 36 -19.84 -12.89 30.42
CA ALA A 36 -18.95 -11.79 30.78
C ALA A 36 -18.99 -11.46 32.29
N GLU A 37 -17.84 -11.12 32.86
CA GLU A 37 -17.74 -10.80 34.29
C GLU A 37 -18.70 -9.68 34.70
N GLY A 38 -19.54 -9.96 35.70
CA GLY A 38 -20.52 -9.00 36.22
C GLY A 38 -21.83 -8.89 35.43
N TYR A 39 -22.10 -9.84 34.52
CA TYR A 39 -23.36 -9.98 33.79
C TYR A 39 -24.12 -11.24 34.20
N ASP A 40 -25.44 -11.18 34.14
CA ASP A 40 -26.32 -12.33 34.22
C ASP A 40 -26.48 -12.98 32.84
N GLY A 41 -26.14 -14.26 32.71
CA GLY A 41 -26.34 -15.02 31.48
C GLY A 41 -27.81 -15.33 31.23
N VAL A 42 -28.30 -15.04 30.02
CA VAL A 42 -29.71 -15.19 29.64
C VAL A 42 -29.83 -15.87 28.28
N ASP A 43 -30.26 -17.13 28.29
CA ASP A 43 -30.48 -17.92 27.08
C ASP A 43 -31.89 -17.76 26.49
N ALA A 44 -32.10 -18.24 25.26
CA ALA A 44 -33.36 -18.11 24.51
C ALA A 44 -34.57 -18.75 25.19
N SER A 45 -34.37 -19.69 26.12
CA SER A 45 -35.44 -20.34 26.89
C SER A 45 -35.83 -19.59 28.16
N ALA A 46 -35.13 -18.50 28.49
CA ALA A 46 -35.34 -17.68 29.68
C ALA A 46 -36.64 -16.84 29.61
N ALA A 47 -37.80 -17.50 29.61
CA ALA A 47 -39.10 -16.85 29.68
C ALA A 47 -39.19 -15.96 30.94
N TYR A 48 -39.85 -14.82 30.79
CA TYR A 48 -40.09 -13.89 31.88
C TYR A 48 -40.84 -14.57 33.02
N SER A 49 -40.38 -14.32 34.24
CA SER A 49 -41.09 -14.68 35.47
C SER A 49 -40.88 -13.58 36.51
N SER A 50 -41.93 -13.25 37.26
CA SER A 50 -41.88 -12.25 38.34
C SER A 50 -40.89 -12.62 39.45
N ASP A 51 -40.62 -13.91 39.64
CA ASP A 51 -39.68 -14.39 40.65
C ASP A 51 -38.22 -14.10 40.26
N ARG A 52 -37.93 -14.13 38.95
CA ARG A 52 -36.61 -13.78 38.40
C ARG A 52 -36.46 -12.26 38.20
N GLY A 53 -37.56 -11.58 37.92
CA GLY A 53 -37.58 -10.14 37.65
C GLY A 53 -37.13 -9.78 36.23
N TYR A 54 -36.83 -10.75 35.36
CA TYR A 54 -36.51 -10.50 33.95
C TYR A 54 -36.78 -11.73 33.08
N GLY A 55 -36.83 -11.52 31.76
CA GLY A 55 -36.86 -12.59 30.76
C GLY A 55 -37.64 -12.22 29.49
N TRP A 56 -37.71 -13.17 28.55
CA TRP A 56 -38.48 -13.03 27.30
C TRP A 56 -39.99 -13.08 27.59
N CYS A 57 -40.72 -12.02 27.30
CA CYS A 57 -42.15 -11.92 27.59
C CYS A 57 -43.06 -12.07 26.35
N ASP A 58 -42.53 -11.75 25.17
CA ASP A 58 -43.23 -11.90 23.89
C ASP A 58 -42.26 -12.37 22.79
N GLY A 59 -42.75 -13.20 21.87
CA GLY A 59 -41.91 -13.85 20.85
C GLY A 59 -41.11 -15.03 21.41
N VAL A 60 -40.44 -15.78 20.52
CA VAL A 60 -39.58 -16.91 20.89
C VAL A 60 -38.27 -16.78 20.10
N PRO A 61 -37.22 -16.22 20.71
CA PRO A 61 -35.96 -16.06 20.01
C PRO A 61 -35.13 -17.36 20.04
N ARG A 62 -33.93 -17.34 19.44
CA ARG A 62 -33.01 -18.49 19.40
C ARG A 62 -31.60 -18.04 19.76
N ASN A 63 -30.81 -18.93 20.37
CA ASN A 63 -29.40 -18.67 20.60
C ASN A 63 -28.63 -18.64 19.27
N CYS A 64 -27.63 -17.76 19.17
CA CYS A 64 -26.64 -17.75 18.10
C CYS A 64 -25.23 -17.61 18.70
N THR A 65 -24.22 -18.10 17.97
CA THR A 65 -22.81 -18.04 18.36
C THR A 65 -21.96 -17.77 17.12
N ALA A 66 -20.89 -17.00 17.29
CA ALA A 66 -19.86 -16.88 16.29
C ALA A 66 -18.94 -18.12 16.38
N PRO A 67 -18.89 -19.00 15.37
CA PRO A 67 -17.98 -20.13 15.40
C PRO A 67 -16.53 -19.64 15.42
N PRO A 68 -15.61 -20.35 16.10
CA PRO A 68 -14.20 -20.04 16.01
C PRO A 68 -13.75 -20.15 14.54
N PRO A 69 -12.91 -19.22 14.07
CA PRO A 69 -12.44 -19.21 12.69
C PRO A 69 -11.68 -20.51 12.42
N ARG A 70 -11.94 -21.11 11.24
CA ARG A 70 -11.17 -22.27 10.82
C ARG A 70 -9.82 -21.75 10.32
N PRO A 71 -8.67 -22.27 10.78
CA PRO A 71 -7.38 -21.88 10.23
C PRO A 71 -7.30 -22.38 8.78
N ARG A 72 -7.76 -21.56 7.83
CA ARG A 72 -7.47 -21.79 6.42
C ARG A 72 -6.10 -21.20 6.15
N ARG A 73 -5.22 -22.00 5.54
CA ARG A 73 -4.00 -21.53 4.86
C ARG A 73 -4.38 -20.74 3.60
N THR A 74 -5.13 -19.65 3.74
CA THR A 74 -5.57 -18.85 2.59
C THR A 74 -5.15 -17.40 2.76
N TYR A 75 -4.45 -16.93 1.72
CA TYR A 75 -4.33 -15.57 1.19
C TYR A 75 -4.71 -14.40 2.11
N TRP A 76 -3.78 -13.46 2.25
CA TRP A 76 -3.96 -12.15 2.89
C TRP A 76 -5.21 -11.36 2.41
N TRP A 77 -5.69 -11.62 1.19
CA TRP A 77 -6.93 -11.04 0.62
C TRP A 77 -8.24 -11.59 1.22
N HIS A 78 -8.19 -12.80 1.78
CA HIS A 78 -9.27 -13.37 2.58
C HIS A 78 -8.90 -13.16 4.04
N ALA A 79 -9.17 -11.95 4.53
CA ALA A 79 -9.04 -11.59 5.93
C ALA A 79 -9.84 -12.57 6.82
N ASP A 80 -9.21 -13.67 7.20
CA ASP A 80 -9.43 -14.38 8.44
C ASP A 80 -8.31 -13.85 9.37
N PRO A 81 -8.50 -13.69 10.67
CA PRO A 81 -9.57 -13.06 11.42
C PRO A 81 -8.92 -12.24 12.57
N ILE A 82 -7.84 -11.45 12.39
CA ILE A 82 -7.21 -10.78 13.58
C ILE A 82 -8.21 -9.91 14.36
N HIS A 83 -9.10 -9.17 13.71
CA HIS A 83 -10.12 -8.40 14.42
C HIS A 83 -11.30 -9.27 14.90
N PHE A 84 -11.64 -10.32 14.16
CA PHE A 84 -12.60 -11.31 14.66
C PHE A 84 -12.03 -12.03 15.87
N PHE A 85 -10.74 -12.36 15.93
CA PHE A 85 -10.11 -13.05 17.05
C PHE A 85 -10.30 -12.26 18.33
N HIS A 86 -10.09 -10.95 18.31
CA HIS A 86 -10.38 -10.12 19.49
C HIS A 86 -11.87 -10.17 19.86
N GLU A 87 -12.78 -9.93 18.91
CA GLU A 87 -14.22 -9.87 19.21
C GLU A 87 -14.86 -11.23 19.54
N ILE A 88 -14.42 -12.33 18.92
CA ILE A 88 -14.90 -13.70 19.22
C ILE A 88 -14.32 -14.24 20.53
N THR A 89 -13.20 -13.68 21.01
CA THR A 89 -12.67 -13.98 22.35
C THR A 89 -13.28 -13.11 23.43
N ASN A 90 -14.04 -12.08 23.04
CA ASN A 90 -14.80 -11.27 23.98
C ASN A 90 -16.08 -12.02 24.36
N GLU A 91 -16.15 -12.45 25.62
CA GLU A 91 -17.24 -13.26 26.16
C GLU A 91 -18.61 -12.60 25.90
N PHE A 92 -18.71 -11.25 25.98
CA PHE A 92 -19.96 -10.49 25.80
C PHE A 92 -20.41 -10.30 24.34
N ARG A 93 -19.55 -10.61 23.35
CA ARG A 93 -19.80 -10.30 21.92
C ARG A 93 -19.67 -11.52 21.01
N CYS A 94 -19.23 -12.65 21.56
CA CYS A 94 -19.01 -13.87 20.81
C CYS A 94 -20.31 -14.60 20.46
N ASP A 95 -21.41 -14.27 21.13
CA ASP A 95 -22.71 -14.91 20.99
C ASP A 95 -23.86 -13.93 21.19
N GLY A 96 -25.09 -14.46 21.16
CA GLY A 96 -26.28 -13.64 21.10
C GLY A 96 -27.58 -14.42 21.08
N ILE A 97 -28.65 -13.64 20.93
CA ILE A 97 -30.02 -14.12 20.73
C ILE A 97 -30.57 -13.49 19.46
N GLU A 98 -31.13 -14.29 18.57
CA GLU A 98 -31.64 -13.85 17.27
C GLU A 98 -33.05 -14.34 16.94
N SER A 99 -33.74 -13.61 16.05
CA SER A 99 -35.07 -13.97 15.56
C SER A 99 -35.41 -13.29 14.24
N GLU A 100 -36.17 -13.98 13.38
CA GLU A 100 -36.79 -13.39 12.18
C GLU A 100 -38.09 -12.63 12.50
N LYS A 101 -38.66 -12.86 13.69
CA LYS A 101 -39.90 -12.24 14.17
C LYS A 101 -39.62 -11.33 15.36
N PRO A 102 -40.44 -10.29 15.60
CA PRO A 102 -40.35 -9.48 16.81
C PRO A 102 -40.32 -10.31 18.09
N PHE A 103 -39.55 -9.83 19.06
CA PHE A 103 -39.53 -10.37 20.42
C PHE A 103 -39.27 -9.25 21.43
N SER A 104 -39.63 -9.52 22.68
CA SER A 104 -39.56 -8.53 23.76
C SER A 104 -38.90 -9.09 25.00
N PHE A 105 -38.06 -8.26 25.63
CA PHE A 105 -37.37 -8.56 26.87
C PHE A 105 -37.89 -7.63 27.97
N LYS A 106 -38.35 -8.20 29.08
CA LYS A 106 -38.84 -7.46 30.24
C LYS A 106 -37.83 -7.53 31.38
N VAL A 107 -37.68 -6.40 32.08
CA VAL A 107 -36.93 -6.25 33.33
C VAL A 107 -37.80 -5.49 34.33
N ASP A 108 -38.02 -6.08 35.48
CA ASP A 108 -38.71 -5.44 36.61
C ASP A 108 -37.75 -4.45 37.26
N LEU A 109 -38.10 -3.17 37.19
CA LEU A 109 -37.29 -2.06 37.67
C LEU A 109 -38.15 -1.13 38.51
N PRO A 110 -37.61 -0.53 39.59
CA PRO A 110 -38.27 0.55 40.30
C PRO A 110 -38.59 1.73 39.37
N LYS A 111 -39.68 2.44 39.64
CA LYS A 111 -40.01 3.68 38.93
C LYS A 111 -38.86 4.67 38.99
N GLY A 112 -38.44 5.17 37.83
CA GLY A 112 -37.31 6.08 37.74
C GLY A 112 -36.88 6.33 36.30
N LYS A 113 -35.86 7.17 36.14
CA LYS A 113 -35.24 7.44 34.84
C LYS A 113 -33.99 6.58 34.72
N TYR A 114 -33.89 5.80 33.66
CA TYR A 114 -32.80 4.87 33.43
C TYR A 114 -32.09 5.15 32.12
N ARG A 115 -30.80 4.89 32.12
CA ARG A 115 -29.96 4.79 30.93
C ARG A 115 -29.89 3.32 30.53
N VAL A 116 -30.07 3.06 29.24
CA VAL A 116 -30.09 1.72 28.66
C VAL A 116 -29.06 1.66 27.54
N ALA A 117 -28.24 0.61 27.53
CA ALA A 117 -27.32 0.29 26.45
C ALA A 117 -27.60 -1.12 25.92
N ALA A 118 -28.14 -1.21 24.71
CA ALA A 118 -28.34 -2.47 24.00
C ALA A 118 -27.17 -2.74 23.05
N THR A 119 -26.62 -3.96 23.08
CA THR A 119 -25.63 -4.42 22.11
C THR A 119 -26.36 -5.28 21.08
N VAL A 120 -26.41 -4.82 19.83
CA VAL A 120 -27.06 -5.54 18.73
C VAL A 120 -26.04 -5.95 17.68
N GLY A 121 -26.25 -7.09 17.01
CA GLY A 121 -25.37 -7.54 15.95
C GLY A 121 -25.11 -9.05 15.94
N HIS A 122 -24.22 -9.45 15.04
CA HIS A 122 -23.73 -10.82 14.88
C HIS A 122 -22.35 -10.74 14.21
N LEU A 123 -21.35 -11.49 14.68
CA LEU A 123 -20.00 -11.34 14.13
C LEU A 123 -19.84 -11.93 12.72
N THR A 124 -20.57 -12.98 12.36
CA THR A 124 -20.42 -13.57 11.01
C THR A 124 -21.32 -12.98 9.92
N GLU A 125 -22.38 -12.25 10.30
CA GLU A 125 -23.40 -11.79 9.36
C GLU A 125 -23.87 -10.38 9.73
N PRO A 126 -23.98 -9.45 8.77
CA PRO A 126 -24.50 -8.12 9.06
C PRO A 126 -25.99 -8.17 9.45
N ARG A 127 -26.38 -7.27 10.35
CA ARG A 127 -27.77 -7.10 10.82
C ARG A 127 -28.27 -5.72 10.41
N TYR A 128 -29.45 -5.66 9.81
CA TYR A 128 -30.01 -4.43 9.21
C TYR A 128 -31.45 -4.20 9.66
N GLY A 129 -31.85 -2.93 9.75
CA GLY A 129 -33.26 -2.55 9.89
C GLY A 129 -33.91 -2.98 11.21
N ILE A 130 -33.18 -2.88 12.32
CA ILE A 130 -33.72 -3.19 13.65
C ILE A 130 -34.26 -1.91 14.29
N ASP A 131 -35.56 -1.88 14.57
CA ASP A 131 -36.20 -0.86 15.40
C ASP A 131 -36.26 -1.33 16.85
N ILE A 132 -35.93 -0.42 17.77
CA ILE A 132 -35.93 -0.67 19.21
C ILE A 132 -36.99 0.22 19.84
N TYR A 133 -37.90 -0.40 20.59
CA TYR A 133 -38.91 0.29 21.38
C TYR A 133 -38.63 0.06 22.86
N ALA A 134 -38.87 1.08 23.67
CA ALA A 134 -38.87 0.98 25.13
C ALA A 134 -40.23 1.41 25.66
N ASN A 135 -40.90 0.53 26.40
CA ASN A 135 -42.25 0.73 26.93
C ASN A 135 -43.25 1.21 25.85
N GLY A 136 -43.15 0.61 24.65
CA GLY A 136 -43.99 0.92 23.49
C GLY A 136 -43.58 2.17 22.69
N ASN A 137 -42.61 2.95 23.15
CA ASN A 137 -42.11 4.13 22.44
C ASN A 137 -40.90 3.78 21.58
N LEU A 138 -40.89 4.21 20.32
CA LEU A 138 -39.73 4.03 19.45
C LEU A 138 -38.56 4.88 19.97
N VAL A 139 -37.47 4.23 20.40
CA VAL A 139 -36.27 4.91 20.92
C VAL A 139 -35.15 4.97 19.87
N ASN A 140 -35.04 3.94 19.02
CA ASN A 140 -34.10 3.92 17.91
C ASN A 140 -34.74 3.27 16.69
N LYS A 141 -34.54 3.89 15.53
CA LYS A 141 -35.07 3.43 14.24
C LYS A 141 -33.92 3.00 13.35
N LYS A 142 -34.12 1.92 12.58
CA LYS A 142 -33.20 1.44 11.53
C LYS A 142 -31.77 1.28 12.04
N VAL A 143 -31.61 0.51 13.11
CA VAL A 143 -30.29 0.16 13.64
C VAL A 143 -29.67 -0.91 12.74
N ASP A 144 -28.52 -0.57 12.17
CA ASP A 144 -27.68 -1.47 11.38
C ASP A 144 -26.41 -1.80 12.19
N ALA A 145 -26.07 -3.08 12.28
CA ALA A 145 -24.85 -3.58 12.93
C ALA A 145 -24.03 -4.37 11.91
N ARG A 146 -22.90 -3.78 11.51
CA ARG A 146 -22.10 -4.26 10.39
C ARG A 146 -20.70 -3.66 10.42
N LEU A 147 -19.80 -4.33 9.71
CA LEU A 147 -18.47 -3.83 9.35
C LEU A 147 -18.48 -3.58 7.84
N TRP A 148 -18.18 -2.37 7.38
CA TRP A 148 -18.02 -2.15 5.94
C TRP A 148 -16.79 -2.88 5.43
N LEU A 149 -16.98 -3.70 4.40
CA LEU A 149 -15.91 -4.37 3.69
C LEU A 149 -15.76 -3.75 2.30
N PHE A 150 -14.54 -3.88 1.76
CA PHE A 150 -14.22 -3.97 0.34
C PHE A 150 -13.50 -2.78 -0.33
N ARG A 151 -12.66 -3.18 -1.32
CA ARG A 151 -11.82 -2.44 -2.28
C ARG A 151 -12.43 -2.50 -3.71
N GLY A 152 -13.66 -2.01 -3.94
CA GLY A 152 -14.27 -1.96 -5.30
C GLY A 152 -15.77 -1.62 -5.38
N LEU A 153 -16.39 -1.82 -6.55
CA LEU A 153 -17.68 -1.20 -6.95
C LEU A 153 -18.97 -1.68 -6.24
N LEU A 154 -18.90 -2.69 -5.36
CA LEU A 154 -20.08 -3.29 -4.72
C LEU A 154 -20.09 -3.08 -3.21
N HIS A 155 -21.27 -2.80 -2.65
CA HIS A 155 -21.49 -2.81 -1.21
C HIS A 155 -21.35 -4.25 -0.67
N LYS A 156 -20.30 -4.48 0.12
CA LYS A 156 -20.13 -5.70 0.92
C LYS A 156 -19.95 -5.30 2.37
N ALA A 157 -20.59 -6.02 3.27
CA ALA A 157 -20.42 -5.81 4.70
C ALA A 157 -20.24 -7.16 5.39
N SER A 158 -19.48 -7.17 6.48
CA SER A 158 -19.37 -8.28 7.41
C SER A 158 -20.28 -8.07 8.60
N GLY A 159 -20.47 -9.14 9.36
CA GLY A 159 -21.03 -9.03 10.70
C GLY A 159 -20.15 -8.21 11.64
N TYR A 160 -20.78 -7.46 12.52
CA TYR A 160 -20.16 -6.71 13.61
C TYR A 160 -21.21 -6.39 14.68
N TYR A 161 -20.79 -5.75 15.78
CA TYR A 161 -21.69 -5.28 16.84
C TYR A 161 -21.96 -3.77 16.72
N LYS A 162 -23.06 -3.34 17.33
CA LYS A 162 -23.46 -1.94 17.47
C LYS A 162 -23.95 -1.70 18.89
N ARG A 163 -23.42 -0.67 19.55
CA ARG A 163 -23.92 -0.16 20.83
C ARG A 163 -25.00 0.89 20.56
N VAL A 164 -26.18 0.70 21.16
CA VAL A 164 -27.31 1.62 21.05
C VAL A 164 -27.67 2.09 22.44
N ARG A 165 -27.54 3.39 22.70
CA ARG A 165 -27.75 3.96 24.02
C ARG A 165 -28.88 4.99 24.01
N PHE A 166 -29.78 4.87 24.97
CA PHE A 166 -30.91 5.78 25.10
C PHE A 166 -31.34 5.89 26.57
N THR A 167 -32.17 6.88 26.84
CA THR A 167 -32.69 7.14 28.18
C THR A 167 -34.20 6.92 28.19
N VAL A 168 -34.72 6.27 29.22
CA VAL A 168 -36.13 5.87 29.33
C VAL A 168 -36.67 6.18 30.72
N ASP A 169 -37.91 6.68 30.76
CA ASP A 169 -38.68 6.79 32.00
C ASP A 169 -39.43 5.47 32.24
N VAL A 170 -39.15 4.83 33.37
CA VAL A 170 -39.72 3.56 33.79
C VAL A 170 -40.83 3.80 34.81
N GLY A 171 -42.01 3.23 34.55
CA GLY A 171 -43.17 3.24 35.44
C GLY A 171 -43.32 1.96 36.24
N ASP A 172 -44.54 1.68 36.72
CA ASP A 172 -44.81 0.55 37.63
C ASP A 172 -44.70 -0.84 36.95
N GLU A 173 -44.73 -0.88 35.62
CA GLU A 173 -44.66 -2.12 34.81
C GLU A 173 -43.22 -2.56 34.48
N GLY A 174 -42.21 -1.83 34.95
CA GLY A 174 -40.80 -2.05 34.64
C GLY A 174 -40.41 -1.55 33.23
N LEU A 175 -39.30 -2.09 32.71
CA LEU A 175 -38.82 -1.83 31.36
C LEU A 175 -39.17 -3.01 30.46
N VAL A 176 -39.85 -2.74 29.36
CA VAL A 176 -40.07 -3.68 28.25
C VAL A 176 -39.37 -3.15 27.01
N LEU A 177 -38.42 -3.91 26.47
CA LEU A 177 -37.76 -3.62 25.21
C LEU A 177 -38.34 -4.50 24.11
N ASP A 178 -38.89 -3.90 23.06
CA ASP A 178 -39.29 -4.62 21.85
C ASP A 178 -38.26 -4.41 20.75
N PHE A 179 -37.83 -5.51 20.14
CA PHE A 179 -37.01 -5.48 18.94
C PHE A 179 -37.86 -5.89 17.74
N LYS A 180 -37.89 -5.05 16.70
CA LYS A 180 -38.73 -5.26 15.52
C LYS A 180 -37.92 -5.07 14.25
N GLY A 181 -38.18 -5.89 13.24
CA GLY A 181 -37.65 -5.66 11.90
C GLY A 181 -38.53 -4.65 11.16
N ASP A 182 -37.91 -3.62 10.58
CA ASP A 182 -38.57 -2.68 9.66
C ASP A 182 -37.65 -2.38 8.47
N ASP A 183 -38.11 -2.71 7.26
CA ASP A 183 -37.43 -2.35 6.02
C ASP A 183 -38.14 -1.19 5.27
N THR A 184 -39.21 -0.62 5.83
CA THR A 184 -40.03 0.41 5.16
C THR A 184 -39.21 1.61 4.71
N GLU A 185 -38.33 2.12 5.58
CA GLU A 185 -37.47 3.26 5.25
C GLU A 185 -36.40 2.88 4.24
N PHE A 186 -35.82 1.67 4.33
CA PHE A 186 -34.88 1.17 3.31
C PHE A 186 -35.56 1.10 1.94
N GLN A 187 -36.78 0.55 1.84
CA GLN A 187 -37.52 0.48 0.59
C GLN A 187 -37.83 1.87 0.04
N ARG A 188 -38.26 2.81 0.90
CA ARG A 188 -38.50 4.20 0.51
C ARG A 188 -37.24 4.86 -0.04
N LEU A 189 -36.12 4.76 0.67
CA LEU A 189 -34.83 5.31 0.24
C LEU A 189 -34.34 4.65 -1.04
N MET A 190 -34.51 3.34 -1.17
CA MET A 190 -34.19 2.59 -2.40
C MET A 190 -35.01 3.10 -3.60
N GLN A 191 -36.28 3.45 -3.41
CA GLN A 191 -37.09 4.05 -4.48
C GLN A 191 -36.60 5.45 -4.86
N ILE A 192 -36.23 6.28 -3.86
CA ILE A 192 -35.64 7.61 -4.11
C ILE A 192 -34.33 7.47 -4.91
N GLU A 193 -33.46 6.56 -4.48
CA GLU A 193 -32.18 6.28 -5.13
C GLU A 193 -32.36 5.73 -6.55
N LYS A 194 -33.35 4.86 -6.78
CA LYS A 194 -33.71 4.36 -8.13
C LYS A 194 -34.29 5.45 -9.02
N ALA A 195 -35.00 6.43 -8.45
CA ALA A 195 -35.61 7.53 -9.19
C ALA A 195 -34.59 8.60 -9.63
N LYS A 196 -33.44 8.72 -8.94
CA LYS A 196 -32.34 9.60 -9.35
C LYS A 196 -31.86 9.23 -10.76
N GLY A 197 -31.71 10.25 -11.62
CA GLY A 197 -31.09 10.09 -12.94
C GLY A 197 -29.65 9.56 -12.82
N PRO A 198 -29.08 8.94 -13.87
CA PRO A 198 -27.70 8.43 -13.84
C PRO A 198 -26.68 9.49 -13.38
N ASP A 199 -26.93 10.76 -13.69
CA ASP A 199 -26.07 11.89 -13.33
C ASP A 199 -26.32 12.44 -11.90
N GLU A 200 -27.49 12.17 -11.32
CA GLU A 200 -27.90 12.60 -9.98
C GLU A 200 -27.57 11.56 -8.90
N ARG A 201 -27.35 10.31 -9.30
CA ARG A 201 -26.72 9.31 -8.42
C ARG A 201 -25.31 9.80 -8.10
N PRO A 202 -24.71 9.41 -6.96
CA PRO A 202 -23.32 9.78 -6.62
C PRO A 202 -22.27 9.41 -7.69
N GLN A 203 -22.71 8.69 -8.72
CA GLN A 203 -22.01 8.10 -9.85
C GLN A 203 -21.55 9.04 -10.97
N SER A 204 -22.03 10.28 -11.07
CA SER A 204 -21.61 11.19 -12.16
C SER A 204 -20.11 11.52 -12.17
N ARG A 205 -19.38 11.19 -11.09
CA ARG A 205 -17.92 11.32 -11.02
C ARG A 205 -17.14 10.05 -11.42
N PHE A 206 -17.81 8.93 -11.71
CA PHE A 206 -17.15 7.71 -12.23
C PHE A 206 -16.85 7.86 -13.73
N LYS A 207 -15.78 8.58 -14.07
CA LYS A 207 -15.23 8.54 -15.43
C LYS A 207 -14.69 7.13 -15.71
N GLY A 208 -15.48 6.30 -16.40
CA GLY A 208 -14.97 5.15 -17.16
C GLY A 208 -15.36 3.74 -16.69
N ALA A 209 -15.92 3.56 -15.48
CA ALA A 209 -16.39 2.26 -15.02
C ALA A 209 -17.89 2.07 -15.33
N PRO A 210 -18.32 0.92 -15.87
CA PRO A 210 -19.71 0.68 -16.19
C PRO A 210 -20.33 -0.24 -15.15
N LEU A 211 -21.22 0.35 -14.39
CA LEU A 211 -22.07 -0.37 -13.47
C LEU A 211 -23.25 -0.86 -14.30
N GLY A 212 -23.51 -2.18 -14.28
CA GLY A 212 -24.75 -2.71 -14.83
C GLY A 212 -25.97 -2.05 -14.16
N PRO A 213 -27.15 -2.04 -14.79
CA PRO A 213 -28.35 -1.44 -14.20
C PRO A 213 -28.74 -2.05 -12.84
N GLU A 214 -28.26 -3.26 -12.52
CA GLU A 214 -28.44 -3.94 -11.23
C GLU A 214 -27.32 -3.66 -10.20
N MET A 215 -26.26 -2.95 -10.60
CA MET A 215 -25.01 -2.75 -9.84
C MET A 215 -24.76 -1.28 -9.50
N ALA A 216 -25.79 -0.43 -9.45
CA ALA A 216 -25.65 1.00 -9.19
C ALA A 216 -25.28 1.28 -7.71
N PRO A 217 -24.12 1.91 -7.37
CA PRO A 217 -23.86 2.38 -6.02
C PRO A 217 -24.82 3.53 -5.68
N PHE A 218 -25.68 3.26 -4.72
CA PHE A 218 -26.57 4.20 -4.06
C PHE A 218 -25.82 4.91 -2.93
N GLN A 219 -26.39 5.98 -2.36
CA GLN A 219 -25.98 6.38 -1.00
C GLN A 219 -26.12 5.20 -0.04
N ASP A 220 -25.39 5.18 1.09
CA ASP A 220 -25.67 4.18 2.11
C ASP A 220 -27.08 4.39 2.67
N ILE A 221 -28.01 3.62 2.14
CA ILE A 221 -29.39 3.62 2.58
C ILE A 221 -29.66 2.46 3.54
N GLY A 222 -28.62 1.78 4.04
CA GLY A 222 -28.76 0.55 4.80
C GLY A 222 -28.89 -0.68 3.92
N GLY A 223 -29.09 -1.83 4.56
CA GLY A 223 -29.54 -3.06 3.91
C GLY A 223 -31.04 -3.27 4.12
N PRO A 224 -31.67 -4.17 3.34
CA PRO A 224 -32.99 -4.67 3.69
C PRO A 224 -32.93 -5.37 5.04
N PHE A 225 -34.02 -5.34 5.81
CA PHE A 225 -34.11 -6.08 7.07
C PHE A 225 -33.63 -7.52 6.87
N SER A 226 -32.68 -7.96 7.70
CA SER A 226 -32.10 -9.30 7.60
C SER A 226 -32.63 -10.21 8.70
N LYS A 227 -32.26 -9.93 9.95
CA LYS A 227 -32.68 -10.65 11.15
C LYS A 227 -32.45 -9.75 12.37
N ILE A 228 -33.25 -9.90 13.41
CA ILE A 228 -33.01 -9.25 14.70
C ILE A 228 -31.96 -10.07 15.45
N SER A 229 -30.96 -9.41 16.04
CA SER A 229 -29.93 -10.05 16.84
C SER A 229 -29.44 -9.12 17.95
N VAL A 230 -29.47 -9.60 19.20
CA VAL A 230 -29.10 -8.85 20.41
C VAL A 230 -28.12 -9.70 21.21
N MET A 231 -26.97 -9.11 21.53
CA MET A 231 -25.84 -9.74 22.24
C MET A 231 -25.88 -9.46 23.74
N GLY A 232 -26.41 -8.31 24.15
CA GLY A 232 -26.51 -8.00 25.57
C GLY A 232 -27.25 -6.72 25.87
N LEU A 233 -27.51 -6.47 27.14
CA LEU A 233 -28.27 -5.35 27.64
C LEU A 233 -27.72 -4.85 28.98
N GLU A 234 -27.56 -3.54 29.11
CA GLU A 234 -27.24 -2.89 30.39
C GLU A 234 -28.25 -1.81 30.71
N VAL A 235 -28.68 -1.75 31.96
CA VAL A 235 -29.66 -0.79 32.48
C VAL A 235 -29.17 -0.26 33.82
N TYR A 236 -29.08 1.06 33.96
CA TYR A 236 -28.63 1.72 35.19
C TYR A 236 -29.33 3.07 35.38
N PRO A 237 -29.44 3.59 36.61
CA PRO A 237 -30.14 4.84 36.85
C PRO A 237 -29.47 6.00 36.10
N ALA A 238 -30.26 6.80 35.40
CA ALA A 238 -29.76 7.95 34.69
C ALA A 238 -29.39 9.05 35.70
N LYS A 239 -28.14 9.52 35.65
CA LYS A 239 -27.65 10.61 36.50
C LYS A 239 -27.26 11.81 35.66
N GLU A 240 -27.44 13.01 36.23
CA GLU A 240 -26.91 14.22 35.62
C GLU A 240 -25.38 14.24 35.79
N LEU A 241 -24.67 14.42 34.68
CA LEU A 241 -23.22 14.53 34.66
C LEU A 241 -22.79 15.97 35.02
N PRO A 242 -21.62 16.14 35.66
CA PRO A 242 -21.14 17.47 36.07
C PRO A 242 -20.95 18.42 34.88
N LEU A 243 -20.50 17.88 33.75
CA LEU A 243 -20.36 18.61 32.50
C LEU A 243 -21.26 17.96 31.44
N ARG A 244 -21.93 18.80 30.64
CA ARG A 244 -22.74 18.35 29.50
C ARG A 244 -22.47 19.19 28.26
N MET A 245 -22.63 18.56 27.10
CA MET A 245 -22.56 19.21 25.80
C MET A 245 -23.95 19.66 25.38
N ASN A 246 -24.11 20.95 25.10
CA ASN A 246 -25.31 21.52 24.48
C ASN A 246 -24.92 22.10 23.12
N PRO A 247 -25.56 21.65 22.04
CA PRO A 247 -25.00 21.37 20.71
C PRO A 247 -23.49 21.63 20.48
N ASP A 248 -23.01 22.86 20.73
CA ASP A 248 -21.62 23.29 20.51
C ASP A 248 -20.93 23.92 21.73
N THR A 249 -21.57 23.89 22.90
CA THR A 249 -21.13 24.56 24.13
C THR A 249 -21.05 23.59 25.30
N LEU A 250 -19.96 23.67 26.05
CA LEU A 250 -19.78 22.93 27.30
C LEU A 250 -20.48 23.70 28.41
N GLN A 251 -21.32 23.00 29.18
CA GLN A 251 -22.01 23.56 30.32
C GLN A 251 -21.67 22.77 31.57
N LEU A 252 -21.27 23.49 32.62
CA LEU A 252 -21.22 22.98 33.99
C LEU A 252 -22.62 22.97 34.58
N ASP A 253 -23.03 21.84 35.14
CA ASP A 253 -24.32 21.74 35.83
C ASP A 253 -24.34 22.69 37.03
N ALA A 254 -25.37 23.55 37.11
CA ALA A 254 -25.50 24.56 38.14
C ALA A 254 -25.74 23.95 39.54
N GLY A 255 -26.19 22.69 39.59
CA GLY A 255 -26.35 21.92 40.82
C GLY A 255 -25.10 21.17 41.27
N ASN A 256 -24.02 21.19 40.48
CA ASN A 256 -22.79 20.46 40.80
C ASN A 256 -21.96 21.18 41.88
N GLU A 257 -21.25 20.42 42.72
CA GLU A 257 -20.41 20.97 43.79
C GLU A 257 -19.23 21.82 43.30
N LEU A 258 -18.83 21.65 42.04
CA LEU A 258 -17.79 22.43 41.38
C LEU A 258 -18.33 23.70 40.70
N ALA A 259 -19.63 23.99 40.80
CA ALA A 259 -20.19 25.26 40.37
C ALA A 259 -19.57 26.41 41.19
N GLY A 260 -18.91 27.37 40.52
CA GLY A 260 -18.10 28.42 41.16
C GLY A 260 -16.61 28.12 41.27
N ASP A 261 -16.15 26.92 40.90
CA ASP A 261 -14.72 26.63 40.77
C ASP A 261 -14.12 27.42 39.60
N ARG A 262 -13.23 28.36 39.93
CA ARG A 262 -12.65 29.28 38.96
C ARG A 262 -11.86 28.58 37.85
N ALA A 263 -11.21 27.46 38.13
CA ALA A 263 -10.45 26.73 37.13
C ALA A 263 -11.38 26.03 36.13
N VAL A 264 -12.44 25.38 36.63
CA VAL A 264 -13.46 24.73 35.80
C VAL A 264 -14.20 25.77 34.94
N GLU A 265 -14.67 26.86 35.53
CA GLU A 265 -15.36 27.93 34.80
C GLU A 265 -14.49 28.57 33.72
N GLN A 266 -13.21 28.82 34.02
CA GLN A 266 -12.28 29.38 33.04
C GLN A 266 -12.02 28.42 31.88
N ALA A 267 -11.92 27.12 32.16
CA ALA A 267 -11.77 26.10 31.12
C ALA A 267 -13.01 26.00 30.22
N VAL A 268 -14.21 26.00 30.82
CA VAL A 268 -15.49 26.02 30.10
C VAL A 268 -15.65 27.29 29.24
N VAL A 269 -15.31 28.46 29.79
CA VAL A 269 -15.34 29.73 29.04
C VAL A 269 -14.34 29.70 27.89
N ALA A 270 -13.13 29.18 28.11
CA ALA A 270 -12.13 29.04 27.05
C ALA A 270 -12.62 28.11 25.94
N PHE A 271 -13.22 26.97 26.30
CA PHE A 271 -13.83 26.02 25.36
C PHE A 271 -14.90 26.70 24.50
N ASN A 272 -15.87 27.36 25.15
CA ASN A 272 -17.01 28.00 24.47
C ASN A 272 -16.59 29.22 23.63
N SER A 273 -15.42 29.78 23.89
CA SER A 273 -14.85 30.89 23.11
C SER A 273 -13.93 30.42 21.98
N GLY A 274 -13.81 29.10 21.75
CA GLY A 274 -12.91 28.52 20.73
C GLY A 274 -11.41 28.61 21.08
N GLN A 275 -11.06 28.96 22.33
CA GLN A 275 -9.66 29.00 22.80
C GLN A 275 -9.22 27.60 23.25
N TYR A 276 -9.27 26.63 22.35
CA TYR A 276 -9.11 25.20 22.66
C TYR A 276 -7.79 24.86 23.36
N PRO A 277 -6.60 25.38 22.97
CA PRO A 277 -5.36 25.11 23.73
C PRO A 277 -5.40 25.63 25.18
N LYS A 278 -6.11 26.72 25.43
CA LYS A 278 -6.30 27.26 26.79
C LYS A 278 -7.30 26.42 27.58
N ALA A 279 -8.36 25.96 26.92
CA ALA A 279 -9.33 25.04 27.51
C ALA A 279 -8.65 23.73 27.92
N GLU A 280 -7.86 23.14 27.02
CA GLU A 280 -7.05 21.94 27.26
C GLU A 280 -6.17 22.08 28.50
N ALA A 281 -5.33 23.12 28.55
CA ALA A 281 -4.44 23.36 29.68
C ALA A 281 -5.23 23.53 30.99
N GLY A 282 -6.37 24.22 30.94
CA GLY A 282 -7.27 24.38 32.08
C GLY A 282 -7.87 23.05 32.55
N LEU A 283 -8.35 22.23 31.61
CA LEU A 283 -8.96 20.93 31.88
C LEU A 283 -7.95 19.93 32.46
N LEU A 284 -6.73 19.87 31.92
CA LEU A 284 -5.66 19.01 32.42
C LEU A 284 -5.29 19.33 33.88
N ALA A 285 -5.43 20.59 34.30
CA ALA A 285 -5.16 21.06 35.66
C ALA A 285 -6.28 20.75 36.66
N ILE A 286 -7.48 20.32 36.21
CA ILE A 286 -8.59 19.98 37.09
C ILE A 286 -8.25 18.70 37.89
N ALA A 287 -8.38 18.79 39.21
CA ALA A 287 -8.07 17.69 40.12
C ALA A 287 -9.12 16.58 40.08
N ASP A 288 -10.40 16.95 39.90
CA ASP A 288 -11.51 16.02 39.80
C ASP A 288 -11.39 15.15 38.52
N PRO A 289 -11.24 13.82 38.64
CA PRO A 289 -11.01 12.96 37.49
C PRO A 289 -12.21 12.86 36.55
N LEU A 290 -13.45 12.99 37.04
CA LEU A 290 -14.66 12.88 36.24
C LEU A 290 -14.86 14.14 35.38
N VAL A 291 -14.76 15.33 35.98
CA VAL A 291 -14.86 16.61 35.26
C VAL A 291 -13.73 16.76 34.25
N ARG A 292 -12.50 16.43 34.64
CA ARG A 292 -11.36 16.43 33.71
C ARG A 292 -11.59 15.46 32.56
N GLY A 293 -12.04 14.23 32.85
CA GLY A 293 -12.31 13.20 31.85
C GLY A 293 -13.37 13.64 30.84
N ILE A 294 -14.52 14.13 31.32
CA ILE A 294 -15.61 14.61 30.45
C ILE A 294 -15.16 15.82 29.62
N GLY A 295 -14.49 16.80 30.23
CA GLY A 295 -14.06 18.01 29.54
C GLY A 295 -13.03 17.72 28.45
N LEU A 296 -12.05 16.85 28.71
CA LEU A 296 -11.05 16.45 27.72
C LEU A 296 -11.69 15.61 26.59
N LEU A 297 -12.64 14.72 26.92
CA LEU A 297 -13.37 13.95 25.91
C LEU A 297 -14.24 14.85 25.02
N ALA A 298 -14.91 15.85 25.61
CA ALA A 298 -15.64 16.87 24.87
C ALA A 298 -14.70 17.69 23.96
N LEU A 299 -13.48 17.98 24.41
CA LEU A 299 -12.47 18.69 23.63
C LEU A 299 -11.95 17.83 22.47
N ALA A 300 -11.70 16.55 22.70
CA ALA A 300 -11.35 15.58 21.66
C ALA A 300 -12.46 15.44 20.60
N GLY A 301 -13.72 15.63 21.02
CA GLY A 301 -14.89 15.64 20.14
C GLY A 301 -15.07 16.89 19.28
N ARG A 302 -14.28 17.97 19.50
CA ARG A 302 -14.43 19.24 18.77
C ARG A 302 -13.87 19.13 17.34
N PRO A 303 -14.69 19.33 16.29
CA PRO A 303 -14.25 19.25 14.89
C PRO A 303 -13.07 20.16 14.54
N ASP A 304 -12.99 21.33 15.15
CA ASP A 304 -12.05 22.40 14.78
C ASP A 304 -10.78 22.42 15.66
N TYR A 305 -10.52 21.33 16.39
CA TYR A 305 -9.32 21.16 17.20
C TYR A 305 -8.65 19.83 16.88
N GLU A 306 -7.34 19.87 16.58
CA GLU A 306 -6.54 18.73 16.13
C GLU A 306 -5.56 18.32 17.25
N ASN A 307 -6.11 17.72 18.31
CA ASN A 307 -5.34 17.09 19.40
C ASN A 307 -6.17 15.96 20.05
N GLU A 308 -7.01 15.30 19.25
CA GLU A 308 -8.01 14.34 19.74
C GLU A 308 -7.39 13.07 20.33
N ILE A 309 -6.21 12.63 19.86
CA ILE A 309 -5.54 11.43 20.40
C ILE A 309 -5.11 11.70 21.85
N GLU A 310 -4.31 12.74 22.05
CA GLU A 310 -3.73 13.12 23.34
C GLU A 310 -4.83 13.46 24.36
N ASN A 311 -5.87 14.18 23.94
CA ASN A 311 -7.02 14.48 24.79
C ASN A 311 -7.81 13.23 25.15
N THR A 312 -8.02 12.30 24.22
CA THR A 312 -8.74 11.05 24.50
C THR A 312 -7.92 10.15 25.42
N GLU A 313 -6.61 10.05 25.25
CA GLU A 313 -5.73 9.30 26.17
C GLU A 313 -5.80 9.84 27.59
N ALA A 314 -5.70 11.17 27.74
CA ALA A 314 -5.83 11.83 29.02
C ALA A 314 -7.25 11.66 29.62
N ALA A 315 -8.29 11.69 28.79
CA ALA A 315 -9.66 11.42 29.19
C ALA A 315 -9.84 9.97 29.69
N VAL A 316 -9.34 8.97 28.95
CA VAL A 316 -9.35 7.55 29.35
C VAL A 316 -8.65 7.38 30.70
N ALA A 317 -7.45 7.96 30.87
CA ALA A 317 -6.72 7.88 32.13
C ALA A 317 -7.50 8.50 33.31
N ALA A 318 -8.14 9.65 33.08
CA ALA A 318 -8.96 10.33 34.08
C ALA A 318 -10.24 9.54 34.41
N LEU A 319 -10.95 9.03 33.41
CA LEU A 319 -12.18 8.25 33.57
C LEU A 319 -11.91 6.87 34.19
N ARG A 320 -10.77 6.23 33.92
CA ARG A 320 -10.32 5.03 34.64
C ARG A 320 -10.11 5.30 36.12
N LYS A 321 -9.55 6.46 36.47
CA LYS A 321 -9.42 6.87 37.88
C LYS A 321 -10.78 7.15 38.52
N ALA A 322 -11.70 7.78 37.79
CA ALA A 322 -13.07 8.03 38.25
C ALA A 322 -13.88 6.73 38.40
N THR A 323 -13.58 5.70 37.61
CA THR A 323 -14.22 4.39 37.72
C THR A 323 -13.64 3.50 38.83
N ALA A 324 -12.37 3.71 39.20
CA ALA A 324 -11.70 2.93 40.25
C ALA A 324 -12.02 3.38 41.69
N SER A 325 -12.62 4.56 41.89
CA SER A 325 -13.17 4.94 43.20
C SER A 325 -14.43 4.13 43.50
N ASP A 326 -14.54 3.57 44.72
CA ASP A 326 -15.70 2.80 45.18
C ASP A 326 -17.02 3.49 44.81
N GLY A 327 -17.81 2.88 43.91
CA GLY A 327 -19.14 3.38 43.52
C GLY A 327 -19.29 3.92 42.08
N ALA A 328 -18.41 3.56 41.14
CA ALA A 328 -18.58 3.95 39.75
C ALA A 328 -19.84 3.34 39.11
N ASP A 329 -20.87 4.18 38.99
CA ASP A 329 -22.11 3.82 38.32
C ASP A 329 -21.96 3.77 36.79
N GLY A 330 -22.93 3.15 36.12
CA GLY A 330 -22.95 2.90 34.69
C GLY A 330 -22.79 4.16 33.82
N ASN A 331 -23.12 5.36 34.31
CA ASN A 331 -22.95 6.59 33.54
C ASN A 331 -21.45 6.91 33.34
N VAL A 332 -20.60 6.66 34.35
CA VAL A 332 -19.15 6.87 34.23
C VAL A 332 -18.50 5.78 33.40
N ARG A 333 -18.96 4.52 33.52
CA ARG A 333 -18.47 3.42 32.68
C ARG A 333 -18.84 3.60 31.21
N GLU A 334 -20.02 4.15 30.91
CA GLU A 334 -20.42 4.52 29.56
C GLU A 334 -19.47 5.55 28.95
N LEU A 335 -19.08 6.57 29.72
CA LEU A 335 -18.11 7.58 29.28
C LEU A 335 -16.73 6.96 29.03
N LEU A 336 -16.28 6.07 29.91
CA LEU A 336 -15.03 5.34 29.72
C LEU A 336 -15.07 4.47 28.45
N GLU A 337 -16.13 3.67 28.26
CA GLU A 337 -16.31 2.85 27.06
C GLU A 337 -16.32 3.72 25.79
N THR A 338 -17.00 4.86 25.83
CA THR A 338 -17.03 5.85 24.74
C THR A 338 -15.62 6.36 24.41
N ALA A 339 -14.85 6.74 25.43
CA ALA A 339 -13.47 7.19 25.25
C ALA A 339 -12.55 6.08 24.72
N GLU A 340 -12.72 4.84 25.19
CA GLU A 340 -11.90 3.69 24.78
C GLU A 340 -12.18 3.26 23.34
N ILE A 341 -13.45 3.22 22.91
CA ILE A 341 -13.82 2.97 21.50
C ILE A 341 -13.28 4.08 20.60
N PHE A 342 -13.41 5.34 21.01
CA PHE A 342 -12.93 6.47 20.22
C PHE A 342 -11.40 6.43 20.08
N LEU A 343 -10.69 6.18 21.18
CA LEU A 343 -9.23 6.03 21.17
C LEU A 343 -8.79 4.82 20.35
N SER A 344 -9.52 3.70 20.41
CA SER A 344 -9.26 2.50 19.61
C SER A 344 -9.24 2.83 18.11
N GLY A 345 -10.24 3.59 17.62
CA GLY A 345 -10.28 4.04 16.24
C GLY A 345 -9.15 5.03 15.91
N LEU A 346 -8.89 6.01 16.78
CA LEU A 346 -7.84 7.02 16.57
C LEU A 346 -6.43 6.43 16.58
N ASN A 347 -6.20 5.38 17.37
CA ASN A 347 -4.91 4.71 17.47
C ASN A 347 -4.43 4.11 16.14
N VAL A 348 -5.34 3.87 15.19
CA VAL A 348 -4.92 3.49 13.83
C VAL A 348 -4.05 4.59 13.21
N PHE A 349 -4.30 5.89 13.46
CA PHE A 349 -3.42 6.97 12.98
C PHE A 349 -2.08 7.02 13.70
N ARG A 350 -2.06 6.83 15.02
CA ARG A 350 -0.82 6.85 15.80
C ARG A 350 0.11 5.68 15.44
N TYR A 351 -0.48 4.51 15.19
CA TYR A 351 0.23 3.28 14.91
C TYR A 351 0.16 2.86 13.44
N ARG A 352 -0.14 3.79 12.51
CA ARG A 352 -0.35 3.52 11.07
C ARG A 352 0.83 2.93 10.29
N GLY A 353 1.96 2.68 10.96
CA GLY A 353 3.11 1.96 10.41
C GLY A 353 3.36 0.60 11.07
N VAL A 354 2.68 0.28 12.18
CA VAL A 354 2.93 -0.93 12.98
C VAL A 354 1.79 -1.94 12.79
N PRO A 355 2.07 -3.20 12.43
CA PRO A 355 1.05 -4.24 12.38
C PRO A 355 0.30 -4.39 13.73
N PRO A 356 -1.02 -4.63 13.72
CA PRO A 356 -1.92 -4.77 12.56
C PRO A 356 -2.58 -3.45 12.10
N ASN A 357 -2.11 -2.29 12.56
CA ASN A 357 -2.77 -0.98 12.39
C ASN A 357 -2.46 -0.28 11.06
N ASN A 358 -1.99 -1.02 10.06
CA ASN A 358 -1.23 -0.46 8.97
C ASN A 358 -1.84 -0.80 7.57
N GLY A 359 -2.82 -1.70 7.52
CA GLY A 359 -3.49 -2.10 6.28
C GLY A 359 -4.98 -1.69 6.16
N PRO A 360 -5.66 -2.12 5.10
CA PRO A 360 -7.12 -1.91 4.92
C PRO A 360 -7.96 -2.43 6.06
N VAL A 361 -7.47 -3.48 6.74
CA VAL A 361 -8.23 -4.15 7.79
C VAL A 361 -8.40 -3.26 9.03
N SER A 362 -7.34 -2.55 9.43
CA SER A 362 -7.43 -1.53 10.48
C SER A 362 -8.29 -0.35 10.07
N THR A 363 -8.29 0.02 8.78
CA THR A 363 -9.16 1.06 8.23
C THR A 363 -10.64 0.64 8.31
N TRP A 364 -10.99 -0.61 7.98
CA TRP A 364 -12.34 -1.15 8.16
C TRP A 364 -12.76 -1.11 9.62
N ARG A 365 -11.91 -1.60 10.52
CA ARG A 365 -12.19 -1.60 11.97
C ARG A 365 -12.41 -0.19 12.49
N ALA A 366 -11.50 0.75 12.21
CA ALA A 366 -11.64 2.12 12.65
C ALA A 366 -12.96 2.75 12.18
N ALA A 367 -13.33 2.55 10.92
CA ALA A 367 -14.61 3.03 10.41
C ALA A 367 -15.81 2.44 11.18
N ALA A 368 -15.76 1.18 11.62
CA ALA A 368 -16.80 0.55 12.43
C ALA A 368 -16.82 1.01 13.90
N GLU A 369 -15.66 1.30 14.48
CA GLU A 369 -15.53 1.89 15.83
C GLU A 369 -16.14 3.30 15.85
N PHE A 370 -15.83 4.13 14.84
CA PHE A 370 -16.47 5.44 14.72
C PHE A 370 -17.95 5.37 14.36
N ASP A 371 -18.41 4.24 13.81
CA ASP A 371 -19.84 4.06 13.59
C ASP A 371 -20.60 3.94 14.90
N GLN A 372 -19.97 3.51 16.00
CA GLN A 372 -20.66 3.27 17.27
C GLN A 372 -21.35 4.51 17.85
N PHE A 373 -20.92 5.72 17.48
CA PHE A 373 -21.35 6.97 18.10
C PHE A 373 -22.67 7.51 17.53
N GLN A 374 -23.54 7.99 18.42
CA GLN A 374 -24.87 8.51 18.11
C GLN A 374 -24.94 10.03 18.30
N PRO A 375 -25.87 10.74 17.63
CA PRO A 375 -26.11 12.15 17.91
C PRO A 375 -26.35 12.39 19.40
N GLY A 376 -25.54 13.27 20.00
CA GLY A 376 -25.56 13.56 21.44
C GLY A 376 -24.33 13.04 22.20
N ASP A 377 -23.57 12.09 21.63
CA ASP A 377 -22.28 11.68 22.20
C ASP A 377 -21.26 12.82 22.09
N LEU A 378 -20.40 12.95 23.11
CA LEU A 378 -19.39 14.04 23.21
C LEU A 378 -18.45 14.09 22.00
N VAL A 379 -18.19 12.93 21.38
CA VAL A 379 -17.25 12.77 20.26
C VAL A 379 -17.94 12.68 18.90
N TYR A 380 -19.27 12.77 18.83
CA TYR A 380 -20.04 12.43 17.63
C TYR A 380 -19.54 13.12 16.36
N TRP A 381 -19.37 14.44 16.37
CA TRP A 381 -18.98 15.18 15.16
C TRP A 381 -17.56 14.87 14.71
N LYS A 382 -16.59 14.78 15.64
CA LYS A 382 -15.25 14.34 15.29
C LYS A 382 -15.25 12.89 14.82
N ALA A 383 -16.03 12.00 15.43
CA ALA A 383 -16.18 10.62 14.97
C ALA A 383 -16.73 10.54 13.53
N GLN A 384 -17.71 11.37 13.13
CA GLN A 384 -18.17 11.42 11.74
C GLN A 384 -17.05 11.83 10.77
N ILE A 385 -16.21 12.80 11.16
CA ILE A 385 -15.04 13.21 10.37
C ILE A 385 -14.04 12.06 10.24
N GLN A 386 -13.67 11.42 11.36
CA GLN A 386 -12.69 10.34 11.33
C GLN A 386 -13.21 9.13 10.55
N GLN A 387 -14.47 8.76 10.75
CA GLN A 387 -15.12 7.72 9.97
C GLN A 387 -15.09 8.01 8.48
N ALA A 388 -15.40 9.25 8.09
CA ALA A 388 -15.34 9.67 6.69
C ALA A 388 -13.93 9.56 6.12
N ARG A 389 -12.91 9.99 6.87
CA ARG A 389 -11.50 9.84 6.49
C ARG A 389 -11.15 8.37 6.24
N PHE A 390 -11.43 7.48 7.17
CA PHE A 390 -11.16 6.04 7.01
C PHE A 390 -11.93 5.44 5.82
N LEU A 391 -13.20 5.79 5.63
CA LEU A 391 -13.99 5.32 4.49
C LEU A 391 -13.41 5.78 3.14
N ILE A 392 -12.87 7.00 3.07
CA ILE A 392 -12.19 7.50 1.87
C ILE A 392 -10.81 6.86 1.70
N MET A 393 -10.06 6.62 2.78
CA MET A 393 -8.76 5.93 2.75
C MET A 393 -8.83 4.49 2.24
N LEU A 394 -9.97 3.80 2.42
CA LEU A 394 -10.20 2.46 1.84
C LEU A 394 -10.13 2.46 0.32
N ASP A 395 -10.31 3.63 -0.29
CA ASP A 395 -10.28 3.82 -1.72
C ASP A 395 -9.86 5.25 -2.07
N ALA A 396 -8.54 5.48 -1.97
CA ALA A 396 -7.92 6.76 -2.30
C ALA A 396 -8.20 7.22 -3.73
N HIS A 397 -8.50 6.29 -4.65
CA HIS A 397 -8.91 6.62 -6.03
C HIS A 397 -10.35 7.14 -6.14
N GLN A 398 -11.15 7.00 -5.08
CA GLN A 398 -12.54 7.48 -4.97
C GLN A 398 -13.48 6.87 -6.03
N TRP A 399 -13.22 5.62 -6.41
CA TRP A 399 -13.99 4.83 -7.37
C TRP A 399 -15.03 3.91 -6.74
N CYS A 400 -15.04 3.78 -5.43
CA CYS A 400 -15.85 2.84 -4.70
C CYS A 400 -16.92 3.54 -3.87
N TRP A 401 -17.86 2.74 -3.39
CA TRP A 401 -18.96 3.21 -2.57
C TRP A 401 -18.50 3.78 -1.21
N CYS A 402 -17.42 3.28 -0.61
CA CYS A 402 -16.93 3.78 0.69
C CYS A 402 -16.53 5.26 0.62
N SER A 403 -15.83 5.68 -0.45
CA SER A 403 -15.45 7.09 -0.62
C SER A 403 -16.66 8.00 -0.86
N VAL A 404 -17.71 7.49 -1.52
CA VAL A 404 -19.00 8.20 -1.63
C VAL A 404 -19.63 8.38 -0.25
N GLU A 405 -19.65 7.34 0.56
CA GLU A 405 -20.25 7.38 1.89
C GLU A 405 -19.49 8.28 2.85
N GLY A 406 -18.15 8.23 2.84
CA GLY A 406 -17.33 9.18 3.58
C GLY A 406 -17.63 10.63 3.19
N LYS A 407 -17.81 10.93 1.90
CA LYS A 407 -18.22 12.28 1.45
C LYS A 407 -19.63 12.66 1.89
N ASN A 408 -20.58 11.72 1.97
CA ASN A 408 -21.91 12.02 2.50
C ASN A 408 -21.84 12.42 3.97
N LYS A 409 -21.06 11.70 4.77
CA LYS A 409 -20.81 12.05 6.18
C LYS A 409 -20.21 13.45 6.32
N LEU A 410 -19.25 13.80 5.48
CA LEU A 410 -18.68 15.16 5.48
C LEU A 410 -19.68 16.23 5.06
N ARG A 411 -20.67 15.93 4.20
CA ARG A 411 -21.76 16.88 3.88
C ARG A 411 -22.69 17.12 5.07
N ASP A 412 -22.86 16.13 5.93
CA ASP A 412 -23.60 16.32 7.19
C ASP A 412 -22.79 17.15 8.19
N VAL A 413 -21.48 16.93 8.27
CA VAL A 413 -20.57 17.78 9.05
C VAL A 413 -20.56 19.22 8.53
N GLU A 414 -20.51 19.42 7.20
CA GLU A 414 -20.48 20.74 6.55
C GLU A 414 -21.67 21.63 6.95
N LYS A 415 -22.84 21.05 7.20
CA LYS A 415 -24.03 21.81 7.65
C LYS A 415 -23.81 22.53 8.98
N VAL A 416 -22.86 22.06 9.79
CA VAL A 416 -22.56 22.57 11.14
C VAL A 416 -21.16 23.19 11.21
N PHE A 417 -20.17 22.56 10.57
CA PHE A 417 -18.76 22.96 10.56
C PHE A 417 -18.27 23.16 9.11
N PRO A 418 -18.77 24.18 8.40
CA PRO A 418 -18.45 24.38 6.99
C PRO A 418 -16.96 24.62 6.76
N ASP A 419 -16.28 25.30 7.69
CA ASP A 419 -14.86 25.65 7.57
C ASP A 419 -13.89 24.55 8.03
N ASN A 420 -14.40 23.38 8.43
CA ASN A 420 -13.55 22.27 8.86
C ASN A 420 -12.56 21.86 7.76
N ARG A 421 -11.29 21.64 8.13
CA ARG A 421 -10.22 21.35 7.14
C ARG A 421 -10.50 20.14 6.27
N TYR A 422 -11.08 19.06 6.81
CA TYR A 422 -11.37 17.85 6.06
C TYR A 422 -12.62 18.01 5.19
N VAL A 423 -13.60 18.80 5.63
CA VAL A 423 -14.73 19.22 4.79
C VAL A 423 -14.22 20.00 3.58
N GLN A 424 -13.40 21.04 3.82
CA GLN A 424 -12.80 21.85 2.76
C GLN A 424 -11.93 21.02 1.81
N PHE A 425 -11.16 20.08 2.34
CA PHE A 425 -10.30 19.22 1.53
C PHE A 425 -11.08 18.20 0.68
N TYR A 426 -11.90 17.34 1.29
CA TYR A 426 -12.52 16.21 0.58
C TYR A 426 -13.75 16.58 -0.26
N LEU A 427 -14.45 17.66 0.08
CA LEU A 427 -15.65 18.09 -0.65
C LEU A 427 -15.37 19.21 -1.66
N HIS A 428 -14.40 20.09 -1.36
CA HIS A 428 -14.16 21.32 -2.12
C HIS A 428 -12.77 21.42 -2.72
N ASP A 429 -11.92 20.41 -2.53
CA ASP A 429 -10.54 20.36 -3.03
C ASP A 429 -9.70 21.58 -2.60
N LYS A 430 -10.00 22.14 -1.41
CA LYS A 430 -9.26 23.26 -0.82
C LYS A 430 -8.33 22.77 0.28
N LEU A 431 -7.03 22.90 0.02
CA LEU A 431 -6.01 22.62 1.02
C LEU A 431 -6.07 23.69 2.13
N ALA A 432 -6.37 23.27 3.36
CA ALA A 432 -6.25 24.15 4.51
C ALA A 432 -4.76 24.36 4.84
N ALA A 433 -4.37 25.59 5.15
CA ALA A 433 -3.03 25.88 5.66
C ALA A 433 -2.85 25.15 7.01
N SER A 434 -2.04 24.09 7.02
CA SER A 434 -1.76 23.28 8.20
C SER A 434 -0.29 22.86 8.20
N ALA A 435 0.27 22.62 9.39
CA ALA A 435 1.68 22.28 9.52
C ALA A 435 2.02 20.90 8.91
N ASP A 436 1.04 20.02 8.78
CA ASP A 436 1.18 18.65 8.27
C ASP A 436 0.89 18.51 6.75
N TRP A 437 0.24 19.49 6.13
CA TRP A 437 0.01 19.54 4.67
C TRP A 437 0.79 20.69 4.02
N VAL A 438 2.12 20.58 4.05
CA VAL A 438 3.04 21.54 3.42
C VAL A 438 3.62 20.91 2.16
N SER A 439 3.63 21.68 1.07
CA SER A 439 4.33 21.36 -0.15
C SER A 439 4.99 22.63 -0.67
N GLU A 440 6.24 22.52 -1.10
CA GLU A 440 6.98 23.64 -1.67
C GLU A 440 6.41 24.02 -3.04
N ASP A 441 6.42 25.31 -3.36
CA ASP A 441 6.06 25.81 -4.69
C ASP A 441 7.32 25.88 -5.58
N TYR A 442 7.71 24.71 -6.09
CA TYR A 442 8.88 24.60 -6.96
C TYR A 442 8.75 25.35 -8.28
N LEU A 443 7.53 25.56 -8.79
CA LEU A 443 7.32 26.40 -9.98
C LEU A 443 7.63 27.86 -9.69
N ALA A 444 7.16 28.38 -8.55
CA ALA A 444 7.49 29.74 -8.13
C ALA A 444 9.00 29.91 -7.93
N ARG A 445 9.68 28.89 -7.40
CA ARG A 445 11.15 28.89 -7.25
C ARG A 445 11.89 28.87 -8.59
N ALA A 446 11.33 28.21 -9.62
CA ALA A 446 11.90 28.10 -10.96
C ALA A 446 11.35 29.12 -11.98
N LYS A 447 10.68 30.19 -11.53
CA LYS A 447 9.97 31.16 -12.40
C LYS A 447 10.82 31.83 -13.50
N ASP A 448 12.14 31.90 -13.30
CA ASP A 448 13.07 32.55 -14.22
C ASP A 448 13.69 31.56 -15.24
N ALA A 449 13.35 30.26 -15.13
CA ALA A 449 13.80 29.22 -16.05
C ALA A 449 12.80 29.03 -17.21
N PRO A 450 13.23 28.47 -18.35
CA PRO A 450 12.31 28.04 -19.41
C PRO A 450 11.24 27.07 -18.87
N GLU A 451 10.02 27.12 -19.43
CA GLU A 451 8.88 26.35 -18.90
C GLU A 451 9.16 24.84 -18.82
N TRP A 452 9.83 24.26 -19.82
CA TRP A 452 10.18 22.84 -19.83
C TRP A 452 11.08 22.46 -18.63
N ALA A 453 12.02 23.33 -18.27
CA ALA A 453 12.97 23.12 -17.18
C ALA A 453 12.26 23.32 -15.83
N ALA A 454 11.45 24.37 -15.70
CA ALA A 454 10.64 24.61 -14.51
C ALA A 454 9.68 23.45 -14.24
N GLY A 455 9.04 22.92 -15.29
CA GLY A 455 8.11 21.79 -15.20
C GLY A 455 8.75 20.50 -14.71
N LEU A 456 9.89 20.10 -15.28
CA LEU A 456 10.62 18.91 -14.85
C LEU A 456 11.22 19.06 -13.46
N TYR A 457 11.81 20.23 -13.16
CA TYR A 457 12.34 20.51 -11.83
C TYR A 457 11.25 20.40 -10.76
N ALA A 458 10.12 21.07 -10.96
CA ALA A 458 9.02 21.04 -10.00
C ALA A 458 8.37 19.66 -9.88
N GLY A 459 8.13 18.99 -11.00
CA GLY A 459 7.61 17.62 -11.01
C GLY A 459 8.52 16.67 -10.24
N TYR A 460 9.81 16.61 -10.58
CA TYR A 460 10.79 15.72 -9.94
C TYR A 460 10.89 15.95 -8.43
N ASN A 461 10.98 17.21 -8.01
CA ASN A 461 11.11 17.55 -6.60
C ASN A 461 9.86 17.17 -5.80
N LEU A 462 8.65 17.38 -6.33
CA LEU A 462 7.43 16.92 -5.67
C LEU A 462 7.38 15.38 -5.51
N LEU A 463 7.83 14.63 -6.51
CA LEU A 463 7.91 13.17 -6.41
C LEU A 463 8.96 12.72 -5.36
N ALA A 464 10.06 13.45 -5.24
CA ALA A 464 11.08 13.23 -4.21
C ALA A 464 10.54 13.53 -2.81
N ASP A 465 9.80 14.63 -2.63
CA ASP A 465 9.19 14.99 -1.35
C ASP A 465 8.16 13.96 -0.89
N ILE A 466 7.35 13.41 -1.80
CA ILE A 466 6.43 12.29 -1.49
C ILE A 466 7.22 11.09 -0.97
N SER A 467 8.29 10.71 -1.67
CA SER A 467 9.10 9.55 -1.33
C SER A 467 9.80 9.72 0.03
N GLU A 468 10.33 10.91 0.30
CA GLU A 468 10.95 11.24 1.59
C GLU A 468 9.94 11.33 2.72
N TRP A 469 8.73 11.85 2.46
CA TRP A 469 7.70 11.90 3.48
C TRP A 469 7.39 10.50 4.03
N TRP A 470 7.22 9.50 3.16
CA TRP A 470 7.02 8.11 3.60
C TRP A 470 8.24 7.54 4.31
N ALA A 471 9.44 7.75 3.76
CA ALA A 471 10.69 7.31 4.38
C ALA A 471 10.87 7.85 5.81
N VAL A 472 10.52 9.11 6.05
CA VAL A 472 10.73 9.79 7.33
C VAL A 472 9.58 9.54 8.31
N ASN A 473 8.33 9.54 7.85
CA ASN A 473 7.16 9.56 8.73
C ASN A 473 6.50 8.19 8.93
N LYS A 474 6.81 7.20 8.09
CA LYS A 474 6.09 5.91 8.07
C LYS A 474 7.00 4.70 8.23
N GLN A 475 8.26 4.80 7.82
CA GLN A 475 9.19 3.67 7.91
C GLN A 475 9.44 3.25 9.37
N GLN A 476 9.28 1.96 9.62
CA GLN A 476 9.54 1.31 10.91
C GLN A 476 10.98 0.80 11.02
N ALA A 477 11.35 0.36 12.22
CA ALA A 477 12.67 -0.20 12.50
C ALA A 477 12.97 -1.49 11.70
N ASP A 478 11.94 -2.28 11.37
CA ASP A 478 12.07 -3.48 10.54
C ASP A 478 12.14 -3.18 9.02
N GLY A 479 11.92 -1.92 8.62
CA GLY A 479 11.94 -1.45 7.24
C GLY A 479 10.57 -1.35 6.56
N SER A 480 9.51 -1.88 7.16
CA SER A 480 8.13 -1.74 6.64
C SER A 480 7.67 -0.28 6.68
N ILE A 481 6.72 0.10 5.82
CA ILE A 481 6.15 1.46 5.77
C ILE A 481 4.63 1.48 6.03
N GLY A 482 4.01 0.31 6.15
CA GLY A 482 2.70 0.17 6.78
C GLY A 482 1.67 -0.65 6.00
N GLY A 483 1.71 -0.75 4.67
CA GLY A 483 0.76 -1.60 3.95
C GLY A 483 0.91 -3.11 4.22
N GLY A 484 2.03 -3.52 4.82
CA GLY A 484 2.46 -4.92 4.91
C GLY A 484 3.33 -5.27 3.72
N TRP A 485 4.23 -6.26 3.85
CA TRP A 485 5.32 -6.47 2.89
C TRP A 485 4.89 -6.55 1.41
N GLY A 486 3.77 -7.23 1.10
CA GLY A 486 3.24 -7.35 -0.26
C GLY A 486 2.70 -6.04 -0.85
N ASP A 487 2.08 -5.18 -0.03
CA ASP A 487 1.59 -3.88 -0.47
C ASP A 487 2.72 -2.82 -0.41
N ASP A 488 3.67 -2.93 0.52
CA ASP A 488 4.76 -1.97 0.72
C ASP A 488 5.73 -1.97 -0.47
N VAL A 489 6.01 -3.15 -1.03
CA VAL A 489 6.89 -3.31 -2.19
C VAL A 489 6.36 -2.62 -3.46
N GLU A 490 5.04 -2.37 -3.53
CA GLU A 490 4.42 -1.64 -4.64
C GLU A 490 4.82 -0.17 -4.65
N LEU A 491 4.82 0.46 -3.47
CA LEU A 491 5.10 1.87 -3.31
C LEU A 491 6.60 2.14 -3.23
N VAL A 492 7.37 1.31 -2.52
CA VAL A 492 8.82 1.56 -2.34
C VAL A 492 9.60 1.37 -3.63
N GLY A 493 9.11 0.59 -4.59
CA GLY A 493 9.67 0.54 -5.94
C GLY A 493 9.75 1.93 -6.59
N PHE A 494 8.74 2.77 -6.38
CA PHE A 494 8.71 4.16 -6.86
C PHE A 494 9.83 5.01 -6.23
N PHE A 495 10.09 4.86 -4.92
CA PHE A 495 11.11 5.64 -4.21
C PHE A 495 12.52 5.37 -4.75
N GLY A 496 12.79 4.10 -5.06
CA GLY A 496 14.06 3.69 -5.67
C GLY A 496 14.30 4.37 -7.01
N PHE A 497 13.30 4.39 -7.89
CA PHE A 497 13.43 5.06 -9.20
C PHE A 497 13.57 6.58 -9.10
N ILE A 498 12.87 7.23 -8.16
CA ILE A 498 13.05 8.67 -7.91
C ILE A 498 14.47 8.97 -7.46
N ALA A 499 14.96 8.25 -6.46
CA ALA A 499 16.31 8.45 -5.95
C ALA A 499 17.41 8.07 -6.94
N ARG A 500 17.08 7.23 -7.94
CA ARG A 500 17.99 6.84 -9.02
C ARG A 500 18.25 7.93 -10.04
N VAL A 501 17.32 8.87 -10.22
CA VAL A 501 17.43 9.92 -11.26
C VAL A 501 18.75 10.68 -11.12
N SER A 502 19.08 11.12 -9.90
CA SER A 502 20.29 11.88 -9.61
C SER A 502 20.92 11.44 -8.31
N GLU A 503 22.23 11.15 -8.35
CA GLU A 503 22.99 10.75 -7.16
C GLU A 503 22.91 11.82 -6.06
N GLY A 504 22.60 11.37 -4.83
CA GLY A 504 22.47 12.23 -3.66
C GLY A 504 21.20 13.08 -3.60
N ALA A 505 20.26 12.92 -4.54
CA ALA A 505 19.03 13.72 -4.55
C ALA A 505 18.07 13.40 -3.39
N SER A 506 17.98 12.14 -2.95
CA SER A 506 17.15 11.74 -1.81
C SER A 506 17.79 10.61 -0.99
N PRO A 507 18.71 10.94 -0.06
CA PRO A 507 19.26 9.96 0.88
C PRO A 507 18.19 9.19 1.69
N PRO A 508 17.12 9.84 2.21
CA PRO A 508 16.08 9.12 2.94
C PRO A 508 15.36 8.06 2.09
N SER A 509 15.10 8.33 0.81
CA SER A 509 14.44 7.34 -0.07
C SER A 509 15.33 6.12 -0.35
N ILE A 510 16.64 6.32 -0.57
CA ILE A 510 17.58 5.19 -0.75
C ILE A 510 17.66 4.33 0.49
N GLU A 511 17.80 4.96 1.66
CA GLU A 511 17.85 4.24 2.92
C GLU A 511 16.55 3.49 3.20
N CYS A 512 15.42 4.12 2.86
CA CYS A 512 14.11 3.51 2.99
C CYS A 512 14.00 2.23 2.16
N VAL A 513 14.40 2.29 0.90
CA VAL A 513 14.45 1.15 -0.02
C VAL A 513 15.35 0.03 0.53
N ARG A 514 16.56 0.35 1.00
CA ARG A 514 17.50 -0.63 1.55
C ARG A 514 16.94 -1.34 2.79
N LYS A 515 16.39 -0.59 3.74
CA LYS A 515 15.79 -1.15 4.95
C LYS A 515 14.59 -2.03 4.63
N LEU A 516 13.71 -1.58 3.74
CA LEU A 516 12.56 -2.38 3.31
C LEU A 516 13.03 -3.72 2.71
N MET A 517 14.06 -3.70 1.86
CA MET A 517 14.57 -4.93 1.26
C MET A 517 15.18 -5.89 2.27
N LYS A 518 15.88 -5.39 3.29
CA LYS A 518 16.34 -6.22 4.40
C LYS A 518 15.16 -6.82 5.17
N GLY A 519 14.15 -6.02 5.48
CA GLY A 519 12.92 -6.45 6.16
C GLY A 519 12.13 -7.51 5.38
N VAL A 520 11.98 -7.34 4.06
CA VAL A 520 11.32 -8.31 3.17
C VAL A 520 11.96 -9.70 3.26
N TYR A 521 13.29 -9.78 3.21
CA TYR A 521 13.99 -11.07 3.33
C TYR A 521 13.94 -11.62 4.76
N ALA A 522 13.97 -10.76 5.78
CA ALA A 522 13.85 -11.15 7.18
C ALA A 522 12.42 -11.49 7.64
N SER A 523 11.40 -11.22 6.80
CA SER A 523 9.98 -11.36 7.16
C SER A 523 9.51 -12.80 7.38
N GLY A 524 10.28 -13.80 6.94
CA GLY A 524 9.87 -15.21 6.91
C GLY A 524 8.86 -15.56 5.80
N GLN A 525 8.49 -14.62 4.93
CA GLN A 525 7.61 -14.87 3.78
C GLN A 525 8.38 -15.30 2.52
N ILE A 526 9.67 -14.98 2.47
CA ILE A 526 10.60 -15.41 1.43
C ILE A 526 11.31 -16.68 1.89
N ASP A 527 11.38 -17.68 1.02
CA ASP A 527 12.32 -18.79 1.17
C ASP A 527 13.72 -18.28 0.82
N GLU A 528 14.63 -18.21 1.79
CA GLU A 528 15.97 -17.63 1.58
C GLU A 528 16.81 -18.42 0.57
N VAL A 529 16.57 -19.72 0.43
CA VAL A 529 17.30 -20.59 -0.51
C VAL A 529 16.74 -20.42 -1.93
N GLY A 530 15.42 -20.37 -2.05
CA GLY A 530 14.70 -20.18 -3.31
C GLY A 530 14.66 -18.72 -3.78
N GLY A 531 14.87 -17.74 -2.91
CA GLY A 531 14.84 -16.31 -3.24
C GLY A 531 13.47 -15.80 -3.69
N PHE A 532 12.39 -16.44 -3.26
CA PHE A 532 11.02 -16.13 -3.69
C PHE A 532 10.00 -16.42 -2.58
N PHE A 533 8.75 -15.97 -2.75
CA PHE A 533 7.66 -16.29 -1.83
C PHE A 533 7.58 -17.79 -1.56
N TYR A 534 7.56 -18.18 -0.28
CA TYR A 534 7.72 -19.57 0.14
C TYR A 534 6.60 -20.48 -0.41
N GLY A 535 5.34 -20.04 -0.33
CA GLY A 535 4.18 -20.81 -0.77
C GLY A 535 3.91 -20.72 -2.28
N ALA A 536 3.13 -21.65 -2.83
CA ALA A 536 2.58 -21.50 -4.17
C ALA A 536 1.26 -20.72 -4.11
N ALA A 537 1.24 -19.52 -4.70
CA ALA A 537 0.08 -18.64 -4.76
C ALA A 537 -0.09 -18.09 -6.19
N ASP A 538 -1.17 -17.35 -6.46
CA ASP A 538 -1.34 -16.76 -7.79
C ASP A 538 -0.14 -15.84 -8.11
N THR A 539 0.29 -15.86 -9.36
CA THR A 539 1.58 -15.25 -9.74
C THR A 539 1.58 -13.72 -9.58
N GLU A 540 0.40 -13.10 -9.64
CA GLU A 540 0.29 -11.66 -9.49
C GLU A 540 0.80 -11.22 -8.11
N HIS A 541 0.31 -11.87 -7.05
CA HIS A 541 0.73 -11.58 -5.68
C HIS A 541 2.06 -12.25 -5.30
N SER A 542 2.24 -13.55 -5.57
CA SER A 542 3.48 -14.25 -5.14
C SER A 542 4.77 -13.64 -5.70
N ALA A 543 4.68 -12.94 -6.84
CA ALA A 543 5.81 -12.24 -7.44
C ALA A 543 6.03 -10.81 -6.93
N GLU A 544 5.18 -10.24 -6.06
CA GLU A 544 5.31 -8.84 -5.62
C GLU A 544 6.64 -8.59 -4.90
N TRP A 545 6.93 -9.39 -3.88
CA TRP A 545 8.09 -9.20 -3.00
C TRP A 545 9.41 -9.05 -3.74
N THR A 546 9.63 -9.82 -4.80
CA THR A 546 10.93 -9.89 -5.51
C THR A 546 10.83 -9.40 -6.94
N GLY A 547 9.71 -9.63 -7.63
CA GLY A 547 9.47 -9.21 -9.01
C GLY A 547 9.29 -7.69 -9.16
N LYS A 548 8.83 -6.98 -8.13
CA LYS A 548 8.76 -5.50 -8.12
C LYS A 548 10.04 -4.85 -7.59
N THR A 549 10.77 -5.53 -6.69
CA THR A 549 11.86 -4.89 -5.95
C THR A 549 13.27 -5.23 -6.44
N LEU A 550 13.57 -6.48 -6.81
CA LEU A 550 14.92 -6.85 -7.22
C LEU A 550 15.36 -6.12 -8.49
N PRO A 551 14.55 -5.99 -9.55
CA PRO A 551 14.94 -5.17 -10.72
C PRO A 551 15.29 -3.73 -10.35
N MET A 552 14.56 -3.17 -9.39
CA MET A 552 14.84 -1.84 -8.84
C MET A 552 16.17 -1.84 -8.05
N MET A 553 16.42 -2.82 -7.18
CA MET A 553 17.70 -2.91 -6.43
C MET A 553 18.92 -3.08 -7.34
N LEU A 554 18.82 -3.91 -8.38
CA LEU A 554 19.88 -4.05 -9.40
C LEU A 554 20.14 -2.73 -10.15
N SER A 555 19.17 -1.82 -10.16
CA SER A 555 19.28 -0.52 -10.82
C SER A 555 19.81 0.57 -9.89
N VAL A 556 19.33 0.59 -8.64
CA VAL A 556 19.65 1.61 -7.62
C VAL A 556 21.01 1.36 -6.98
N ASP A 557 21.31 0.11 -6.65
CA ASP A 557 22.54 -0.34 -5.99
C ASP A 557 23.37 -1.19 -6.97
N TYR A 558 23.67 -0.56 -8.12
CA TYR A 558 24.19 -1.22 -9.31
C TYR A 558 25.53 -1.94 -9.04
N GLY A 559 25.58 -3.23 -9.40
CA GLY A 559 26.78 -4.06 -9.24
C GLY A 559 26.95 -4.68 -7.84
N ASN A 560 26.04 -4.42 -6.89
CA ASN A 560 26.10 -5.09 -5.58
C ASN A 560 25.81 -6.61 -5.74
N PRO A 561 26.74 -7.48 -5.31
CA PRO A 561 26.63 -8.92 -5.55
C PRO A 561 25.41 -9.56 -4.88
N LEU A 562 24.99 -9.05 -3.73
CA LEU A 562 23.83 -9.58 -2.99
C LEU A 562 22.56 -9.58 -3.85
N TRP A 563 22.28 -8.47 -4.53
CA TRP A 563 21.05 -8.32 -5.32
C TRP A 563 21.09 -9.14 -6.60
N VAL A 564 22.26 -9.21 -7.26
CA VAL A 564 22.43 -10.01 -8.47
C VAL A 564 22.24 -11.49 -8.17
N GLU A 565 22.83 -11.99 -7.08
CA GLU A 565 22.71 -13.38 -6.69
C GLU A 565 21.29 -13.73 -6.23
N ARG A 566 20.61 -12.84 -5.50
CA ARG A 566 19.19 -12.99 -5.19
C ARG A 566 18.32 -13.07 -6.44
N ALA A 567 18.59 -12.24 -7.44
CA ALA A 567 17.86 -12.27 -8.70
C ALA A 567 18.17 -13.53 -9.55
N LEU A 568 19.36 -14.11 -9.44
CA LEU A 568 19.70 -15.41 -10.03
C LEU A 568 18.86 -16.55 -9.46
N GLN A 569 18.41 -16.47 -8.20
CA GLN A 569 17.55 -17.49 -7.61
C GLN A 569 16.20 -17.61 -8.37
N SER A 570 15.60 -16.49 -8.78
CA SER A 570 14.40 -16.52 -9.65
C SER A 570 14.69 -17.19 -11.00
N ALA A 571 15.85 -16.93 -11.62
CA ALA A 571 16.24 -17.61 -12.86
C ALA A 571 16.39 -19.12 -12.66
N LYS A 572 16.93 -19.54 -11.52
CA LYS A 572 17.05 -20.95 -11.16
C LYS A 572 15.67 -21.59 -10.97
N LEU A 573 14.73 -20.91 -10.30
CA LEU A 573 13.35 -21.37 -10.16
C LEU A 573 12.64 -21.47 -11.52
N MET A 574 12.85 -20.51 -12.43
CA MET A 574 12.37 -20.61 -13.82
C MET A 574 12.84 -21.91 -14.48
N LYS A 575 14.14 -22.20 -14.39
CA LYS A 575 14.77 -23.36 -15.01
C LYS A 575 14.33 -24.69 -14.40
N GLU A 576 14.23 -24.77 -13.08
CA GLU A 576 14.06 -26.04 -12.36
C GLU A 576 12.60 -26.36 -12.03
N ILE A 577 11.77 -25.34 -11.76
CA ILE A 577 10.43 -25.51 -11.18
C ILE A 577 9.34 -24.89 -12.05
N TRP A 578 9.45 -23.60 -12.37
CA TRP A 578 8.32 -22.83 -12.91
C TRP A 578 8.10 -23.01 -14.41
N MET A 579 9.13 -23.33 -15.19
CA MET A 579 9.01 -23.56 -16.63
C MET A 579 9.36 -25.00 -17.00
N GLY A 580 8.85 -25.44 -18.15
CA GLY A 580 9.18 -26.75 -18.68
C GLY A 580 8.91 -26.83 -20.18
N VAL A 581 9.57 -27.76 -20.84
CA VAL A 581 9.24 -28.11 -22.22
C VAL A 581 8.07 -29.08 -22.17
N ASN A 582 6.97 -28.77 -22.85
CA ASN A 582 5.79 -29.64 -22.90
C ASN A 582 5.93 -30.70 -24.00
N ALA A 583 4.89 -31.53 -24.17
CA ALA A 583 4.88 -32.60 -25.17
C ALA A 583 4.96 -32.09 -26.62
N HIS A 584 4.70 -30.80 -26.85
CA HIS A 584 4.74 -30.14 -28.15
C HIS A 584 6.09 -29.48 -28.45
N GLY A 585 7.04 -29.54 -27.51
CA GLY A 585 8.36 -28.93 -27.65
C GLY A 585 8.42 -27.45 -27.26
N HIS A 586 7.30 -26.87 -26.82
CA HIS A 586 7.22 -25.49 -26.36
C HIS A 586 7.72 -25.35 -24.92
N LEU A 587 8.53 -24.31 -24.67
CA LEU A 587 8.93 -23.92 -23.31
C LEU A 587 7.89 -22.94 -22.74
N HIS A 588 7.04 -23.45 -21.85
CA HIS A 588 5.98 -22.68 -21.20
C HIS A 588 6.14 -22.65 -19.69
N TRP A 589 5.47 -21.70 -19.06
CA TRP A 589 5.23 -21.74 -17.63
C TRP A 589 4.34 -22.93 -17.28
N ARG A 590 4.70 -23.65 -16.20
CA ARG A 590 3.96 -24.84 -15.76
C ARG A 590 2.69 -24.50 -15.02
N SER A 591 2.60 -23.30 -14.45
CA SER A 591 1.43 -22.83 -13.70
C SER A 591 1.39 -21.33 -13.57
N ASN A 592 0.19 -20.79 -13.46
CA ASN A 592 -0.08 -19.41 -13.10
C ASN A 592 -0.16 -19.20 -11.57
N PHE A 593 0.10 -20.27 -10.81
CA PHE A 593 0.34 -20.26 -9.37
C PHE A 593 1.76 -20.77 -9.09
N LEU A 594 2.63 -19.90 -8.57
CA LEU A 594 4.06 -20.15 -8.42
C LEU A 594 4.54 -19.84 -6.99
N GLY A 595 5.64 -20.47 -6.61
CA GLY A 595 6.31 -20.28 -5.33
C GLY A 595 7.70 -20.90 -5.33
N ALA A 596 8.49 -20.64 -4.29
CA ALA A 596 9.77 -21.31 -4.07
C ALA A 596 9.57 -22.82 -3.81
N SER A 597 8.50 -23.19 -3.12
CA SER A 597 8.19 -24.60 -2.79
C SER A 597 7.56 -25.40 -3.94
N GLY A 598 7.15 -24.76 -5.04
CA GLY A 598 6.56 -25.47 -6.18
C GLY A 598 5.56 -24.65 -7.00
N ILE A 599 4.69 -25.37 -7.69
CA ILE A 599 3.64 -24.83 -8.56
C ILE A 599 2.25 -25.25 -8.07
N GLY A 600 1.21 -24.56 -8.54
CA GLY A 600 -0.18 -24.85 -8.19
C GLY A 600 -0.73 -26.17 -8.73
N ALA A 601 -1.97 -26.47 -8.34
CA ALA A 601 -2.67 -27.69 -8.71
C ALA A 601 -3.00 -27.76 -10.21
N LYS A 602 -3.53 -28.90 -10.65
CA LYS A 602 -3.82 -29.20 -12.06
C LYS A 602 -4.65 -28.13 -12.79
N ALA A 603 -5.58 -27.48 -12.08
CA ALA A 603 -6.47 -26.45 -12.62
C ALA A 603 -5.77 -25.10 -12.86
N THR A 604 -4.57 -24.90 -12.32
CA THR A 604 -3.78 -23.67 -12.44
C THR A 604 -2.59 -23.86 -13.37
N GLN A 605 -2.49 -24.98 -14.10
CA GLN A 605 -1.36 -25.28 -14.99
C GLN A 605 -1.41 -24.52 -16.32
N LEU A 606 -1.46 -23.19 -16.21
CA LEU A 606 -1.54 -22.26 -17.31
C LEU A 606 -0.27 -21.42 -17.40
N ASP A 607 0.15 -21.14 -18.62
CA ASP A 607 1.06 -20.07 -18.95
C ASP A 607 0.22 -18.81 -19.19
N SER A 608 0.24 -17.89 -18.21
CA SER A 608 -0.52 -16.65 -18.21
C SER A 608 0.39 -15.44 -18.45
N SER A 609 -0.14 -14.37 -19.03
CA SER A 609 0.62 -13.13 -19.28
C SER A 609 1.32 -12.60 -18.02
N ILE A 610 0.66 -12.68 -16.87
CA ILE A 610 1.18 -12.20 -15.57
C ILE A 610 2.37 -13.02 -15.05
N ASN A 611 2.61 -14.24 -15.57
CA ASN A 611 3.74 -15.05 -15.12
C ASN A 611 5.10 -14.35 -15.31
N TRP A 612 5.20 -13.49 -16.32
CA TRP A 612 6.43 -12.74 -16.59
C TRP A 612 6.86 -11.82 -15.44
N ARG A 613 5.92 -11.37 -14.58
CA ARG A 613 6.27 -10.59 -13.37
C ARG A 613 7.27 -11.35 -12.48
N ALA A 614 7.13 -12.68 -12.36
CA ALA A 614 8.05 -13.52 -11.59
C ALA A 614 9.44 -13.64 -12.26
N ALA A 615 9.52 -13.46 -13.58
CA ALA A 615 10.76 -13.48 -14.35
C ALA A 615 11.51 -12.14 -14.35
N ASN A 616 10.89 -11.04 -13.89
CA ASN A 616 11.52 -9.72 -13.88
C ASN A 616 12.93 -9.69 -13.24
N PRO A 617 13.20 -10.38 -12.11
CA PRO A 617 14.55 -10.43 -11.54
C PRO A 617 15.55 -11.12 -12.48
N ALA A 618 15.17 -12.25 -13.08
CA ALA A 618 16.00 -12.95 -14.07
C ALA A 618 16.25 -12.09 -15.32
N ALA A 619 15.23 -11.37 -15.80
CA ALA A 619 15.37 -10.44 -16.91
C ALA A 619 16.29 -9.26 -16.57
N ALA A 620 16.29 -8.78 -15.32
CA ALA A 620 17.23 -7.76 -14.86
C ALA A 620 18.68 -8.27 -14.86
N VAL A 621 18.94 -9.50 -14.39
CA VAL A 621 20.26 -10.14 -14.49
C VAL A 621 20.68 -10.32 -15.95
N LEU A 622 19.75 -10.73 -16.83
CA LEU A 622 20.02 -10.87 -18.26
C LEU A 622 20.43 -9.53 -18.89
N ARG A 623 19.77 -8.43 -18.54
CA ARG A 623 20.15 -7.09 -19.01
C ARG A 623 21.50 -6.62 -18.45
N PHE A 624 21.82 -6.99 -17.21
CA PHE A 624 23.09 -6.65 -16.57
C PHE A 624 24.28 -7.43 -17.17
N THR A 625 24.14 -8.75 -17.32
CA THR A 625 25.26 -9.67 -17.64
C THR A 625 25.27 -10.19 -19.08
N ASN A 626 24.13 -10.16 -19.78
CA ASN A 626 23.88 -10.98 -20.97
C ASN A 626 24.05 -12.50 -20.72
N ASN A 627 23.65 -12.99 -19.52
CA ASN A 627 23.80 -14.39 -19.11
C ASN A 627 23.20 -15.38 -20.15
N PRO A 628 24.01 -16.27 -20.75
CA PRO A 628 23.57 -17.19 -21.79
C PRO A 628 22.44 -18.15 -21.37
N ALA A 629 22.44 -18.63 -20.14
CA ALA A 629 21.43 -19.58 -19.66
C ALA A 629 20.06 -18.93 -19.54
N ILE A 630 20.00 -17.69 -19.05
CA ILE A 630 18.75 -16.93 -18.97
C ILE A 630 18.29 -16.54 -20.39
N LYS A 631 19.22 -16.08 -21.24
CA LYS A 631 18.95 -15.72 -22.64
C LYS A 631 18.29 -16.87 -23.40
N GLU A 632 18.78 -18.09 -23.23
CA GLU A 632 18.22 -19.28 -23.86
C GLU A 632 16.76 -19.53 -23.44
N MET A 633 16.45 -19.44 -22.14
CA MET A 633 15.08 -19.61 -21.65
C MET A 633 14.13 -18.55 -22.21
N VAL A 634 14.55 -17.29 -22.23
CA VAL A 634 13.74 -16.18 -22.78
C VAL A 634 13.45 -16.40 -24.26
N LEU A 635 14.47 -16.74 -25.07
CA LEU A 635 14.29 -16.96 -26.50
C LEU A 635 13.40 -18.18 -26.80
N LYS A 636 13.59 -19.29 -26.07
CA LYS A 636 12.74 -20.48 -26.24
C LYS A 636 11.28 -20.24 -25.85
N HIS A 637 11.05 -19.45 -24.80
CA HIS A 637 9.70 -19.09 -24.40
C HIS A 637 9.04 -18.13 -25.40
N ALA A 638 9.79 -17.13 -25.89
CA ALA A 638 9.31 -16.24 -26.94
C ALA A 638 9.01 -16.98 -28.24
N GLU A 639 9.78 -18.03 -28.59
CA GLU A 639 9.50 -18.90 -29.72
C GLU A 639 8.14 -19.58 -29.58
N ALA A 640 7.89 -20.21 -28.43
CA ALA A 640 6.60 -20.86 -28.14
C ALA A 640 5.44 -19.87 -28.26
N LEU A 641 5.58 -18.68 -27.65
CA LEU A 641 4.55 -17.64 -27.75
C LEU A 641 4.37 -17.12 -29.18
N TYR A 642 5.40 -17.13 -30.01
CA TYR A 642 5.32 -16.71 -31.42
C TYR A 642 4.49 -17.74 -32.20
N GLU A 643 4.79 -19.03 -32.02
CA GLU A 643 4.02 -20.13 -32.61
C GLU A 643 2.55 -20.08 -32.17
N ASP A 644 2.30 -19.85 -30.87
CA ASP A 644 0.96 -19.65 -30.32
C ASP A 644 0.24 -18.43 -30.88
N ALA A 645 0.94 -17.32 -31.08
CA ALA A 645 0.39 -16.12 -31.69
C ALA A 645 -0.05 -16.40 -33.14
N MET A 646 0.69 -17.24 -33.87
CA MET A 646 0.38 -17.58 -35.27
C MET A 646 -0.76 -18.60 -35.42
N ARG A 647 -1.05 -19.40 -34.39
CA ARG A 647 -2.18 -20.35 -34.38
C ARG A 647 -3.54 -19.63 -34.39
N THR A 648 -4.54 -20.26 -34.99
CA THR A 648 -5.91 -19.74 -35.12
C THR A 648 -6.97 -20.60 -34.40
N ASP A 649 -6.51 -21.44 -33.48
CA ASP A 649 -7.36 -22.34 -32.69
C ASP A 649 -8.48 -21.57 -31.98
N LYS A 650 -9.65 -22.21 -31.84
CA LYS A 650 -10.83 -21.63 -31.17
C LYS A 650 -11.25 -20.25 -31.74
N GLY A 651 -10.89 -19.97 -32.99
CA GLY A 651 -11.20 -18.71 -33.67
C GLY A 651 -10.33 -17.52 -33.25
N LYS A 652 -9.16 -17.76 -32.63
CA LYS A 652 -8.20 -16.70 -32.34
C LYS A 652 -7.71 -16.06 -33.65
N PRO A 653 -7.71 -14.72 -33.79
CA PRO A 653 -7.11 -14.10 -34.96
C PRO A 653 -5.60 -14.37 -35.01
N LYS A 654 -5.08 -14.59 -36.21
CA LYS A 654 -3.64 -14.80 -36.43
C LYS A 654 -2.86 -13.55 -35.97
N GLY A 655 -1.75 -13.75 -35.28
CA GLY A 655 -0.88 -12.69 -34.79
C GLY A 655 -1.19 -12.23 -33.37
N ILE A 656 -2.40 -12.49 -32.86
CA ILE A 656 -2.76 -12.15 -31.48
C ILE A 656 -2.11 -13.12 -30.51
N ILE A 657 -1.29 -12.61 -29.58
CA ILE A 657 -0.64 -13.42 -28.57
C ILE A 657 -1.71 -13.83 -27.54
N PRO A 658 -1.91 -15.13 -27.26
CA PRO A 658 -2.93 -15.54 -26.31
C PRO A 658 -2.56 -15.12 -24.88
N GLY A 659 -3.58 -14.79 -24.09
CA GLY A 659 -3.39 -14.51 -22.66
C GLY A 659 -3.01 -15.75 -21.87
N GLU A 660 -3.52 -16.91 -22.27
CA GLU A 660 -3.46 -18.17 -21.54
C GLU A 660 -3.14 -19.33 -22.49
N VAL A 661 -2.24 -20.22 -22.07
CA VAL A 661 -1.93 -21.49 -22.76
C VAL A 661 -1.83 -22.59 -21.71
N ASP A 662 -2.53 -23.72 -21.88
CA ASP A 662 -2.38 -24.84 -20.94
C ASP A 662 -1.02 -25.51 -21.11
N TYR A 663 -0.28 -25.65 -20.02
CA TYR A 663 1.08 -26.16 -20.05
C TYR A 663 1.19 -27.56 -20.67
N GLU A 664 0.34 -28.50 -20.24
CA GLU A 664 0.51 -29.90 -20.64
C GLU A 664 -0.09 -30.21 -22.01
N THR A 665 -1.26 -29.62 -22.31
CA THR A 665 -2.02 -29.91 -23.53
C THR A 665 -1.73 -28.94 -24.66
N ASP A 666 -1.02 -27.84 -24.38
CA ASP A 666 -0.71 -26.77 -25.34
C ASP A 666 -1.98 -26.13 -25.94
N GLU A 667 -3.10 -26.23 -25.23
CA GLU A 667 -4.37 -25.63 -25.64
C GLU A 667 -4.38 -24.12 -25.36
N ILE A 668 -4.61 -23.34 -26.40
CA ILE A 668 -4.83 -21.89 -26.30
C ILE A 668 -6.12 -21.60 -25.53
N GLY A 669 -6.06 -20.61 -24.63
CA GLY A 669 -7.16 -20.18 -23.77
C GLY A 669 -7.30 -21.01 -22.50
N GLY A 670 -6.55 -22.12 -22.37
CA GLY A 670 -6.63 -23.03 -21.23
C GLY A 670 -7.30 -24.36 -21.57
N ARG A 671 -7.24 -25.29 -20.61
CA ARG A 671 -7.63 -26.69 -20.79
C ARG A 671 -9.13 -26.87 -20.92
N ASN A 672 -9.56 -27.56 -21.99
CA ASN A 672 -10.96 -27.95 -22.21
C ASN A 672 -11.94 -26.75 -22.21
N VAL A 673 -11.46 -25.53 -22.46
CA VAL A 673 -12.33 -24.36 -22.60
C VAL A 673 -12.61 -24.08 -24.08
N PRO A 674 -13.84 -23.65 -24.42
CA PRO A 674 -14.22 -23.44 -25.82
C PRO A 674 -13.66 -22.13 -26.42
N THR A 675 -13.11 -21.24 -25.59
CA THR A 675 -12.67 -19.90 -25.95
C THR A 675 -11.16 -19.74 -25.82
N TRP A 676 -10.57 -18.86 -26.63
CA TRP A 676 -9.14 -18.52 -26.55
C TRP A 676 -8.82 -17.37 -25.59
N TYR A 677 -9.82 -16.54 -25.23
CA TYR A 677 -9.65 -15.28 -24.50
C TYR A 677 -10.06 -15.32 -23.02
N ASP A 678 -10.85 -16.32 -22.61
CA ASP A 678 -11.32 -16.53 -21.24
C ASP A 678 -10.96 -17.96 -20.80
N PRO A 679 -10.20 -18.13 -19.69
CA PRO A 679 -9.79 -19.44 -19.18
C PRO A 679 -10.88 -20.22 -18.44
N GLY A 680 -12.14 -19.78 -18.46
CA GLY A 680 -13.24 -20.49 -17.82
C GLY A 680 -13.29 -20.23 -16.31
N ASP A 681 -13.64 -21.23 -15.53
CA ASP A 681 -13.72 -21.13 -14.06
C ASP A 681 -12.45 -21.70 -13.44
N ILE A 682 -11.49 -20.82 -13.18
CA ILE A 682 -10.20 -21.14 -12.56
C ILE A 682 -10.02 -20.36 -11.25
N PRO A 683 -9.20 -20.88 -10.31
CA PRO A 683 -8.81 -20.11 -9.13
C PRO A 683 -8.25 -18.74 -9.51
N ALA A 684 -8.62 -17.70 -8.77
CA ALA A 684 -8.19 -16.31 -8.99
C ALA A 684 -8.44 -15.77 -10.43
N LYS A 685 -9.51 -16.23 -11.11
CA LYS A 685 -9.90 -15.82 -12.49
C LYS A 685 -9.75 -14.32 -12.80
N GLY A 686 -9.98 -13.43 -11.82
CA GLY A 686 -9.90 -11.98 -11.99
C GLY A 686 -8.55 -11.46 -12.52
N ASN A 687 -7.48 -12.24 -12.37
CA ASN A 687 -6.11 -11.91 -12.77
C ASN A 687 -5.70 -12.51 -14.14
N TYR A 688 -6.58 -13.27 -14.79
CA TYR A 688 -6.25 -14.10 -15.95
C TYR A 688 -7.16 -13.86 -17.15
N GLY A 689 -6.71 -14.31 -18.33
CA GLY A 689 -7.36 -14.11 -19.62
C GLY A 689 -6.75 -12.99 -20.45
N PHE A 690 -7.14 -12.92 -21.73
CA PHE A 690 -6.53 -12.02 -22.72
C PHE A 690 -6.59 -10.53 -22.34
N ALA A 691 -7.66 -10.10 -21.67
CA ALA A 691 -7.82 -8.70 -21.27
C ALA A 691 -6.97 -8.27 -20.06
N LYS A 692 -6.15 -9.18 -19.51
CA LYS A 692 -5.35 -8.96 -18.29
C LYS A 692 -3.87 -9.03 -18.60
N PHE A 693 -3.14 -8.00 -18.17
CA PHE A 693 -1.67 -7.96 -18.20
C PHE A 693 -1.02 -8.28 -19.56
N HIS A 694 -1.72 -8.01 -20.67
CA HIS A 694 -1.25 -8.35 -22.03
C HIS A 694 0.10 -7.71 -22.39
N GLY A 695 0.42 -6.54 -21.81
CA GLY A 695 1.70 -5.87 -22.00
C GLY A 695 2.93 -6.74 -21.68
N TYR A 696 2.82 -7.71 -20.76
CA TYR A 696 3.92 -8.64 -20.51
C TYR A 696 4.22 -9.57 -21.70
N ARG A 697 3.22 -9.93 -22.50
CA ARG A 697 3.43 -10.74 -23.71
C ARG A 697 4.25 -9.98 -24.74
N THR A 698 3.89 -8.73 -24.99
CA THR A 698 4.59 -7.89 -25.96
C THR A 698 6.00 -7.52 -25.46
N GLN A 699 6.18 -7.32 -24.15
CA GLN A 699 7.52 -7.14 -23.53
C GLN A 699 8.46 -8.32 -23.78
N ILE A 700 8.00 -9.57 -23.62
CA ILE A 700 8.82 -10.77 -23.88
C ILE A 700 9.26 -10.81 -25.34
N MET A 701 8.32 -10.59 -26.27
CA MET A 701 8.60 -10.58 -27.71
C MET A 701 9.63 -9.52 -28.07
N TYR A 702 9.45 -8.31 -27.55
CA TYR A 702 10.38 -7.22 -27.81
C TYR A 702 11.77 -7.49 -27.21
N LEU A 703 11.85 -8.03 -25.99
CA LEU A 703 13.12 -8.45 -25.39
C LEU A 703 13.80 -9.55 -26.24
N ALA A 704 13.05 -10.52 -26.76
CA ALA A 704 13.58 -11.56 -27.63
C ALA A 704 14.16 -10.98 -28.93
N PHE A 705 13.50 -9.98 -29.54
CA PHE A 705 14.04 -9.23 -30.66
C PHE A 705 15.34 -8.51 -30.29
N GLN A 706 15.39 -7.80 -29.16
CA GLN A 706 16.61 -7.09 -28.71
C GLN A 706 17.79 -8.04 -28.51
N LEU A 707 17.54 -9.26 -28.02
CA LEU A 707 18.57 -10.25 -27.72
C LEU A 707 19.07 -11.04 -28.94
N SER A 708 18.22 -11.24 -29.94
CA SER A 708 18.50 -12.09 -31.12
C SER A 708 18.72 -11.31 -32.41
N GLY A 709 18.15 -10.12 -32.53
CA GLY A 709 18.02 -9.39 -33.78
C GLY A 709 17.00 -9.97 -34.76
N ASP A 710 16.27 -11.03 -34.38
CA ASP A 710 15.33 -11.73 -35.27
C ASP A 710 13.99 -10.97 -35.36
N GLU A 711 13.70 -10.42 -36.53
CA GLU A 711 12.48 -9.63 -36.77
C GLU A 711 11.17 -10.42 -36.59
N LYS A 712 11.21 -11.76 -36.58
CA LYS A 712 9.99 -12.56 -36.37
C LYS A 712 9.31 -12.25 -35.04
N PHE A 713 10.07 -11.90 -34.00
CA PHE A 713 9.48 -11.56 -32.70
C PHE A 713 8.75 -10.21 -32.72
N LEU A 714 8.98 -9.36 -33.73
CA LEU A 714 8.20 -8.14 -33.94
C LEU A 714 6.90 -8.40 -34.72
N GLU A 715 6.76 -9.56 -35.39
CA GLU A 715 5.60 -9.88 -36.22
C GLU A 715 4.27 -9.91 -35.42
N PRO A 716 4.17 -10.56 -34.24
CA PRO A 716 2.95 -10.49 -33.43
C PRO A 716 2.57 -9.05 -33.02
N ILE A 717 3.56 -8.24 -32.62
CA ILE A 717 3.36 -6.83 -32.24
C ILE A 717 2.75 -6.02 -33.40
N ARG A 718 3.29 -6.21 -34.62
CA ARG A 718 2.78 -5.57 -35.84
C ARG A 718 1.35 -6.00 -36.13
N LEU A 719 1.08 -7.30 -36.11
CA LEU A 719 -0.24 -7.85 -36.42
C LEU A 719 -1.29 -7.44 -35.37
N GLU A 720 -0.94 -7.39 -34.09
CA GLU A 720 -1.82 -6.86 -33.04
C GLU A 720 -2.15 -5.39 -33.27
N ALA A 721 -1.15 -4.58 -33.64
CA ALA A 721 -1.36 -3.16 -33.95
C ALA A 721 -2.24 -2.97 -35.20
N GLU A 722 -1.99 -3.74 -36.26
CA GLU A 722 -2.82 -3.73 -37.47
C GLU A 722 -4.27 -4.12 -37.16
N TYR A 723 -4.46 -5.21 -36.41
CA TYR A 723 -5.79 -5.66 -35.97
C TYR A 723 -6.51 -4.59 -35.14
N ALA A 724 -5.78 -3.96 -34.22
CA ALA A 724 -6.30 -2.89 -33.37
C ALA A 724 -6.65 -1.64 -34.19
N LEU A 725 -5.90 -1.32 -35.25
CA LEU A 725 -6.21 -0.20 -36.14
C LEU A 725 -7.41 -0.50 -37.04
N GLU A 726 -7.47 -1.71 -37.60
CA GLU A 726 -8.54 -2.15 -38.51
C GLU A 726 -9.91 -2.22 -37.82
N HIS A 727 -9.96 -2.78 -36.61
CA HIS A 727 -11.23 -3.07 -35.92
C HIS A 727 -11.53 -2.14 -34.74
N GLY A 728 -10.62 -1.23 -34.38
CA GLY A 728 -10.65 -0.52 -33.09
C GLY A 728 -11.50 0.74 -33.00
N GLY A 729 -12.47 0.93 -33.90
CA GLY A 729 -13.57 1.91 -33.85
C GLY A 729 -13.37 3.19 -33.01
N ASP A 730 -14.42 3.63 -32.34
CA ASP A 730 -14.37 4.73 -31.37
C ASP A 730 -13.96 4.21 -29.99
N LEU A 731 -12.87 4.74 -29.42
CA LEU A 731 -12.38 4.41 -28.08
C LEU A 731 -13.33 4.82 -26.95
N THR A 732 -14.33 5.67 -27.23
CA THR A 732 -15.42 5.95 -26.28
C THR A 732 -16.35 4.74 -26.09
N ALA A 733 -16.27 3.74 -26.98
CA ALA A 733 -17.00 2.50 -26.84
C ALA A 733 -16.58 1.75 -25.57
N LYS A 734 -17.61 1.40 -24.82
CA LYS A 734 -17.54 0.86 -23.47
C LYS A 734 -17.26 -0.66 -23.57
N ILE A 735 -16.01 -1.11 -23.32
CA ILE A 735 -15.51 -2.50 -23.58
C ILE A 735 -16.45 -3.64 -23.16
N HIS A 736 -17.10 -3.53 -22.00
CA HIS A 736 -18.08 -4.49 -21.46
C HIS A 736 -19.39 -4.60 -22.24
N ARG A 737 -19.69 -3.64 -23.13
CA ARG A 737 -20.83 -3.71 -24.06
C ARG A 737 -20.48 -4.50 -25.31
N LEU A 738 -19.19 -4.74 -25.54
CA LEU A 738 -18.72 -5.56 -26.64
C LEU A 738 -18.73 -7.02 -26.20
N LYS A 739 -19.08 -7.91 -27.13
CA LYS A 739 -19.04 -9.35 -26.88
C LYS A 739 -17.56 -9.78 -26.76
N PRO A 740 -17.13 -10.39 -25.64
CA PRO A 740 -15.78 -10.91 -25.51
C PRO A 740 -15.37 -11.78 -26.70
N GLY A 741 -14.15 -11.56 -27.20
CA GLY A 741 -13.61 -12.21 -28.39
C GLY A 741 -14.13 -11.70 -29.74
N SER A 742 -15.04 -10.71 -29.79
CA SER A 742 -15.37 -10.05 -31.07
C SER A 742 -14.20 -9.18 -31.56
N PRO A 743 -14.10 -8.89 -32.87
CA PRO A 743 -13.01 -8.06 -33.40
C PRO A 743 -12.86 -6.70 -32.70
N GLU A 744 -13.99 -6.04 -32.42
CA GLU A 744 -14.01 -4.74 -31.75
C GLU A 744 -13.55 -4.86 -30.29
N TRP A 745 -13.93 -5.94 -29.60
CA TRP A 745 -13.51 -6.16 -28.21
C TRP A 745 -12.00 -6.39 -28.13
N VAL A 746 -11.46 -7.25 -28.99
CA VAL A 746 -10.02 -7.54 -29.07
C VAL A 746 -9.24 -6.26 -29.38
N ALA A 747 -9.69 -5.50 -30.38
CA ALA A 747 -9.05 -4.24 -30.76
C ALA A 747 -9.03 -3.22 -29.62
N ILE A 748 -10.11 -3.10 -28.82
CA ILE A 748 -10.12 -2.21 -27.66
C ILE A 748 -9.18 -2.69 -26.54
N VAL A 749 -9.08 -4.00 -26.29
CA VAL A 749 -8.10 -4.54 -25.33
C VAL A 749 -6.68 -4.12 -25.73
N LEU A 750 -6.32 -4.34 -27.00
CA LEU A 750 -4.99 -4.00 -27.53
C LEU A 750 -4.75 -2.47 -27.54
N ARG A 751 -5.75 -1.67 -27.93
CA ARG A 751 -5.66 -0.20 -27.88
C ARG A 751 -5.42 0.37 -26.48
N ARG A 752 -5.77 -0.39 -25.44
CA ARG A 752 -5.60 0.01 -24.04
C ARG A 752 -4.28 -0.46 -23.41
N SER A 753 -3.43 -1.21 -24.12
CA SER A 753 -2.09 -1.57 -23.63
C SER A 753 -1.07 -0.51 -24.04
N PRO A 754 -0.55 0.32 -23.11
CA PRO A 754 0.47 1.31 -23.44
C PRO A 754 1.77 0.67 -23.95
N GLU A 755 2.12 -0.51 -23.46
CA GLU A 755 3.34 -1.25 -23.82
C GLU A 755 3.34 -1.64 -25.31
N LEU A 756 2.19 -2.09 -25.82
CA LEU A 756 2.03 -2.40 -27.25
C LEU A 756 2.32 -1.16 -28.10
N TRP A 757 1.66 -0.03 -27.81
CA TRP A 757 1.81 1.18 -28.62
C TRP A 757 3.19 1.81 -28.51
N GLU A 758 3.82 1.72 -27.34
CA GLU A 758 5.21 2.12 -27.17
C GLU A 758 6.15 1.33 -28.08
N GLN A 759 6.00 0.01 -28.15
CA GLN A 759 6.84 -0.84 -29.00
C GLN A 759 6.58 -0.60 -30.48
N VAL A 760 5.32 -0.38 -30.88
CA VAL A 760 4.97 0.00 -32.26
C VAL A 760 5.64 1.32 -32.64
N GLN A 761 5.63 2.31 -31.74
CA GLN A 761 6.28 3.59 -32.00
C GLN A 761 7.80 3.43 -32.10
N TYR A 762 8.41 2.67 -31.18
CA TYR A 762 9.84 2.34 -31.24
C TYR A 762 10.21 1.71 -32.58
N GLU A 763 9.43 0.73 -33.03
CA GLU A 763 9.72 0.04 -34.27
C GLU A 763 9.63 0.96 -35.50
N ARG A 764 8.62 1.85 -35.52
CA ARG A 764 8.45 2.87 -36.56
C ARG A 764 9.64 3.83 -36.60
N SER A 765 10.05 4.37 -35.45
CA SER A 765 11.22 5.25 -35.34
C SER A 765 12.48 4.55 -35.85
N ARG A 766 12.73 3.31 -35.41
CA ARG A 766 13.87 2.49 -35.86
C ARG A 766 13.91 2.36 -37.39
N LYS A 767 12.78 2.06 -38.04
CA LYS A 767 12.69 1.91 -39.50
C LYS A 767 12.91 3.21 -40.28
N GLN A 768 12.59 4.35 -39.66
CA GLN A 768 12.76 5.67 -40.28
C GLN A 768 14.18 6.22 -40.12
N GLY A 769 15.07 5.55 -39.39
CA GLY A 769 16.39 6.07 -39.05
C GLY A 769 16.33 7.31 -38.16
N ASN A 770 15.19 7.53 -37.49
CA ASN A 770 14.98 8.62 -36.56
C ASN A 770 15.34 8.16 -35.16
N ASP A 771 15.99 9.04 -34.40
CA ASP A 771 16.30 8.83 -32.99
C ASP A 771 15.01 8.49 -32.21
N ILE A 772 15.11 7.52 -31.32
CA ILE A 772 13.97 6.85 -30.67
C ILE A 772 13.25 7.86 -29.78
N ARG A 773 11.97 8.14 -30.09
CA ARG A 773 11.13 9.21 -29.51
C ARG A 773 11.73 10.60 -29.70
N LYS A 774 11.16 11.40 -30.60
CA LYS A 774 11.32 12.85 -30.53
C LYS A 774 10.51 13.36 -29.34
N THR A 775 11.14 13.40 -28.16
CA THR A 775 10.68 14.25 -27.07
C THR A 775 11.16 15.65 -27.40
N ASP A 776 10.26 16.60 -27.58
CA ASP A 776 10.58 18.01 -27.75
C ASP A 776 10.16 18.80 -26.50
N ARG A 777 10.54 20.07 -26.44
CA ARG A 777 10.17 20.93 -25.30
C ARG A 777 8.67 21.06 -25.10
N GLU A 778 7.89 21.05 -26.18
CA GLU A 778 6.44 21.17 -26.11
C GLU A 778 5.85 19.95 -25.40
N ALA A 779 6.28 18.74 -25.80
CA ALA A 779 5.89 17.50 -25.14
C ALA A 779 6.30 17.48 -23.65
N ILE A 780 7.47 18.02 -23.28
CA ILE A 780 7.88 18.14 -21.87
C ILE A 780 6.90 19.02 -21.10
N VAL A 781 6.59 20.22 -21.63
CA VAL A 781 5.66 21.17 -20.99
C VAL A 781 4.27 20.56 -20.86
N GLU A 782 3.74 19.95 -21.91
CA GLU A 782 2.42 19.31 -21.93
C GLU A 782 2.29 18.18 -20.88
N ASN A 783 3.36 17.45 -20.61
CA ASN A 783 3.35 16.32 -19.67
C ASN A 783 3.73 16.69 -18.23
N THR A 784 4.29 17.88 -17.99
CA THR A 784 4.77 18.28 -16.65
C THR A 784 3.96 19.41 -16.04
N ILE A 785 3.80 20.54 -16.73
CA ILE A 785 3.18 21.76 -16.18
C ILE A 785 1.74 21.51 -15.68
N PRO A 786 0.84 20.86 -16.45
CA PRO A 786 -0.53 20.62 -16.00
C PRO A 786 -0.64 19.70 -14.78
N CYS A 787 0.44 18.97 -14.44
CA CYS A 787 0.44 17.93 -13.42
C CYS A 787 0.91 18.44 -12.06
N ILE A 788 1.64 19.56 -12.01
CA ILE A 788 2.28 20.06 -10.80
C ILE A 788 1.25 20.48 -9.74
N GLU A 789 0.26 21.29 -10.13
CA GLU A 789 -0.77 21.70 -9.18
C GLU A 789 -1.61 20.50 -8.69
N PRO A 790 -2.05 19.57 -9.55
CA PRO A 790 -2.66 18.32 -9.09
C PRO A 790 -1.79 17.50 -8.13
N ILE A 791 -0.48 17.35 -8.38
CA ILE A 791 0.40 16.62 -7.45
C ILE A 791 0.46 17.36 -6.10
N ARG A 792 0.68 18.67 -6.12
CA ARG A 792 0.77 19.53 -4.93
C ARG A 792 -0.51 19.49 -4.09
N THR A 793 -1.66 19.65 -4.74
CA THR A 793 -2.98 19.64 -4.07
C THR A 793 -3.38 18.26 -3.58
N ASN A 794 -2.91 17.19 -4.25
CA ASN A 794 -3.17 15.81 -3.83
C ASN A 794 -2.13 15.28 -2.82
N MET A 795 -1.12 16.06 -2.42
CA MET A 795 -0.09 15.62 -1.47
C MET A 795 -0.67 14.91 -0.23
N PRO A 796 -1.73 15.42 0.43
CA PRO A 796 -2.31 14.72 1.57
C PRO A 796 -2.89 13.34 1.21
N TYR A 797 -3.58 13.20 0.06
CA TYR A 797 -4.16 11.93 -0.40
C TYR A 797 -3.11 10.84 -0.60
N VAL A 798 -1.87 11.21 -0.96
CA VAL A 798 -0.77 10.28 -1.21
C VAL A 798 0.20 10.17 -0.03
N THR A 799 -0.09 10.82 1.11
CA THR A 799 0.75 10.82 2.32
C THR A 799 -0.08 10.57 3.59
N THR A 800 -0.52 11.63 4.26
CA THR A 800 -1.23 11.62 5.55
C THR A 800 -2.58 10.92 5.47
N GLU A 801 -3.28 11.06 4.35
CA GLU A 801 -4.59 10.46 4.07
C GLU A 801 -4.49 9.16 3.24
N ALA A 802 -3.31 8.51 3.26
CA ALA A 802 -3.10 7.17 2.75
C ALA A 802 -2.60 6.21 3.84
N LEU A 803 -3.19 5.01 3.86
CA LEU A 803 -2.80 3.91 4.76
C LEU A 803 -2.35 2.69 3.95
N ALA A 804 -3.16 2.26 2.99
CA ALA A 804 -2.82 1.15 2.11
C ALA A 804 -1.85 1.60 1.01
N THR A 805 -0.61 1.10 1.05
CA THR A 805 0.49 1.54 0.17
C THR A 805 0.28 1.12 -1.29
N ASP A 806 -0.44 0.02 -1.55
CA ASP A 806 -0.87 -0.40 -2.90
C ASP A 806 -1.87 0.56 -3.57
N ARG A 807 -2.39 1.56 -2.83
CA ARG A 807 -3.36 2.56 -3.32
C ARG A 807 -2.80 3.96 -3.44
N VAL A 808 -1.52 4.14 -3.17
CA VAL A 808 -0.86 5.44 -3.32
C VAL A 808 -0.53 5.65 -4.80
N GLY A 809 -1.44 6.29 -5.52
CA GLY A 809 -1.24 6.67 -6.92
C GLY A 809 -0.84 8.14 -7.05
N VAL A 810 0.34 8.41 -7.61
CA VAL A 810 0.77 9.77 -7.94
C VAL A 810 0.55 10.01 -9.44
N PRO A 811 -0.40 10.86 -9.84
CA PRO A 811 -0.71 11.12 -11.25
C PRO A 811 0.51 11.58 -12.04
N ASN A 812 0.67 11.06 -13.27
CA ASN A 812 1.73 11.42 -14.22
C ASN A 812 3.19 11.28 -13.72
N SER A 813 3.41 10.61 -12.60
CA SER A 813 4.74 10.33 -12.05
C SER A 813 5.66 9.56 -13.02
N LEU A 814 5.13 8.55 -13.71
CA LEU A 814 5.89 7.77 -14.71
C LEU A 814 6.29 8.64 -15.91
N ALA A 815 5.46 9.59 -16.34
CA ALA A 815 5.80 10.47 -17.47
C ALA A 815 7.01 11.36 -17.14
N ILE A 816 7.06 11.93 -15.92
CA ILE A 816 8.19 12.72 -15.45
C ILE A 816 9.47 11.87 -15.45
N LEU A 817 9.42 10.64 -14.91
CA LEU A 817 10.58 9.74 -14.90
C LEU A 817 11.03 9.31 -16.30
N ASN A 818 10.08 9.05 -17.20
CA ASN A 818 10.36 8.71 -18.59
C ASN A 818 11.10 9.86 -19.30
N LEU A 819 10.68 11.11 -19.09
CA LEU A 819 11.33 12.28 -19.67
C LEU A 819 12.76 12.46 -19.14
N LEU A 820 12.95 12.36 -17.82
CA LEU A 820 14.25 12.53 -17.15
C LEU A 820 15.25 11.44 -17.56
N MET A 821 14.82 10.18 -17.55
CA MET A 821 15.76 9.05 -17.68
C MET A 821 15.74 8.39 -19.05
N GLY A 822 14.81 8.74 -19.94
CA GLY A 822 14.51 7.94 -21.13
C GLY A 822 13.95 6.55 -20.78
N TRP A 823 13.49 6.37 -19.54
CA TRP A 823 12.96 5.11 -19.02
C TRP A 823 11.64 4.76 -19.69
N THR A 824 11.36 3.46 -19.83
CA THR A 824 10.09 2.98 -20.40
C THR A 824 9.55 1.77 -19.63
N PRO A 825 8.22 1.55 -19.63
CA PRO A 825 7.63 0.31 -19.12
C PRO A 825 8.16 -0.95 -19.81
N THR A 826 8.67 -0.84 -21.04
CA THR A 826 9.14 -1.95 -21.88
C THR A 826 10.65 -2.20 -21.79
N ASP A 827 11.43 -1.19 -21.41
CA ASP A 827 12.86 -1.28 -21.10
C ASP A 827 13.10 -0.64 -19.72
N PRO A 828 13.12 -1.45 -18.64
CA PRO A 828 13.22 -0.95 -17.28
C PRO A 828 14.62 -0.40 -16.95
N VAL A 829 15.58 -0.47 -17.88
CA VAL A 829 16.89 0.16 -17.73
C VAL A 829 16.76 1.62 -18.19
N PRO A 830 17.04 2.62 -17.32
CA PRO A 830 17.05 4.01 -17.75
C PRO A 830 18.06 4.20 -18.87
N HIS A 831 17.85 5.12 -19.80
CA HIS A 831 18.86 5.48 -20.81
C HIS A 831 19.97 6.35 -20.21
N LEU A 832 19.60 7.23 -19.28
CA LEU A 832 20.46 8.23 -18.68
C LEU A 832 20.09 8.46 -17.20
N THR A 833 21.09 8.66 -16.35
CA THR A 833 20.92 9.22 -15.00
C THR A 833 22.00 10.28 -14.74
N TYR A 834 21.88 11.01 -13.63
CA TYR A 834 22.69 12.20 -13.38
C TYR A 834 23.53 12.12 -12.10
N ARG A 835 24.62 12.90 -12.05
CA ARG A 835 25.49 13.08 -10.87
C ARG A 835 25.85 14.54 -10.66
N HIS A 836 26.32 14.85 -9.45
CA HIS A 836 26.85 16.17 -9.05
C HIS A 836 25.85 17.33 -8.98
N VAL A 837 24.57 17.08 -9.29
CA VAL A 837 23.54 18.13 -9.36
C VAL A 837 22.46 18.03 -8.27
N GLY A 838 22.40 16.92 -7.52
CA GLY A 838 21.38 16.71 -6.51
C GLY A 838 19.98 16.88 -7.11
N ARG A 839 19.20 17.84 -6.60
CA ARG A 839 17.84 18.17 -7.08
C ARG A 839 17.75 19.44 -7.94
N ASP A 840 18.82 20.24 -8.01
CA ASP A 840 18.81 21.59 -8.60
C ASP A 840 19.14 21.55 -10.10
N PHE A 841 18.42 20.72 -10.86
CA PHE A 841 18.56 20.60 -12.30
C PHE A 841 17.24 20.21 -12.97
N ALA A 842 17.20 20.34 -14.28
CA ALA A 842 16.22 19.72 -15.15
C ALA A 842 16.95 19.13 -16.36
N ALA A 843 16.53 17.95 -16.82
CA ALA A 843 17.07 17.36 -18.02
C ALA A 843 16.05 16.41 -18.67
N ALA A 844 16.17 16.23 -19.97
CA ALA A 844 15.31 15.35 -20.74
C ALA A 844 16.10 14.56 -21.76
N VAL A 845 15.79 13.27 -21.91
CA VAL A 845 16.32 12.43 -22.99
C VAL A 845 15.51 12.70 -24.26
N LEU A 846 16.18 13.24 -25.28
CA LEU A 846 15.59 13.55 -26.58
C LEU A 846 15.72 12.40 -27.57
N GLY A 847 16.62 11.46 -27.29
CA GLY A 847 16.85 10.27 -28.12
C GLY A 847 18.02 9.44 -27.59
N ALA A 848 17.93 8.12 -27.70
CA ALA A 848 19.02 7.22 -27.32
C ALA A 848 18.91 5.84 -27.97
N ASP A 849 20.04 5.33 -28.44
CA ASP A 849 20.26 3.97 -28.90
C ASP A 849 21.65 3.46 -28.43
N PRO A 850 22.09 2.24 -28.78
CA PRO A 850 23.41 1.74 -28.37
C PRO A 850 24.61 2.56 -28.89
N THR A 851 24.42 3.41 -29.89
CA THR A 851 25.45 4.17 -30.62
C THR A 851 25.35 5.69 -30.43
N SER A 852 24.19 6.24 -30.09
CA SER A 852 24.03 7.67 -29.84
C SER A 852 23.09 7.99 -28.68
N LEU A 853 23.29 9.15 -28.06
CA LEU A 853 22.41 9.72 -27.06
C LEU A 853 22.33 11.23 -27.23
N THR A 854 21.11 11.77 -27.23
CA THR A 854 20.84 13.21 -27.23
C THR A 854 20.02 13.59 -26.00
N ALA A 855 20.46 14.62 -25.28
CA ALA A 855 19.76 15.13 -24.10
C ALA A 855 19.72 16.66 -24.08
N MET A 856 18.69 17.20 -23.45
CA MET A 856 18.59 18.60 -23.06
C MET A 856 18.84 18.72 -21.56
N ALA A 857 19.57 19.75 -21.12
CA ALA A 857 19.87 19.96 -19.71
C ALA A 857 19.83 21.44 -19.33
N TYR A 858 19.47 21.68 -18.06
CA TYR A 858 19.45 22.99 -17.43
C TYR A 858 19.88 22.83 -15.97
N VAL A 859 20.90 23.56 -15.54
CA VAL A 859 21.36 23.55 -14.14
C VAL A 859 21.00 24.86 -13.47
N PHE A 860 20.39 24.78 -12.28
CA PHE A 860 19.97 25.95 -11.53
C PHE A 860 21.13 26.49 -10.66
N GLY A 861 21.32 27.81 -10.70
CA GLY A 861 22.31 28.53 -9.90
C GLY A 861 21.73 29.11 -8.60
N PHE A 862 20.85 28.36 -7.92
CA PHE A 862 20.17 28.85 -6.70
C PHE A 862 21.13 29.20 -5.55
N ASP A 863 22.31 28.58 -5.52
CA ASP A 863 23.41 28.84 -4.60
C ASP A 863 24.36 29.97 -5.06
N GLY A 864 24.09 30.58 -6.22
CA GLY A 864 24.88 31.67 -6.78
C GLY A 864 26.11 31.23 -7.60
N GLU A 865 26.35 29.93 -7.76
CA GLU A 865 27.40 29.45 -8.65
C GLU A 865 27.05 29.74 -10.12
N LYS A 866 28.05 30.16 -10.91
CA LYS A 866 27.86 30.48 -12.34
C LYS A 866 28.09 29.29 -13.27
N THR A 867 28.74 28.26 -12.77
CA THR A 867 29.09 27.06 -13.51
C THR A 867 29.06 25.91 -12.54
N LYS A 868 28.42 24.82 -12.95
CA LYS A 868 28.26 23.61 -12.15
C LYS A 868 28.62 22.40 -12.99
N LYS A 869 29.25 21.43 -12.32
CA LYS A 869 29.50 20.12 -12.90
C LYS A 869 28.21 19.32 -12.94
N MET A 870 27.88 18.77 -14.09
CA MET A 870 26.79 17.84 -14.27
C MET A 870 27.32 16.55 -14.91
N GLY A 871 27.19 15.45 -14.19
CA GLY A 871 27.60 14.14 -14.66
C GLY A 871 26.46 13.44 -15.40
N PHE A 872 26.72 12.96 -16.61
CA PHE A 872 25.79 12.19 -17.43
C PHE A 872 26.21 10.71 -17.39
N VAL A 873 25.34 9.80 -16.94
CA VAL A 873 25.65 8.36 -16.87
C VAL A 873 24.86 7.61 -17.94
N PRO A 874 25.49 7.29 -19.10
CA PRO A 874 24.79 6.69 -20.24
C PRO A 874 24.69 5.17 -20.13
N TRP A 875 23.52 4.68 -19.71
CA TRP A 875 23.25 3.26 -19.53
C TRP A 875 22.95 2.53 -20.85
N LYS A 876 22.38 3.24 -21.84
CA LYS A 876 21.97 2.65 -23.13
C LYS A 876 23.14 2.40 -24.09
N LEU A 877 24.18 3.22 -24.02
CA LEU A 877 25.32 3.18 -24.95
C LEU A 877 26.10 1.85 -24.84
N GLY A 878 26.72 1.41 -25.93
CA GLY A 878 27.58 0.22 -25.96
C GLY A 878 28.81 0.33 -25.06
N LEU A 879 28.98 -0.62 -24.16
CA LEU A 879 30.16 -0.71 -23.29
C LEU A 879 31.41 -1.02 -24.12
N GLY A 880 32.53 -0.36 -23.86
CA GLY A 880 33.83 -0.53 -24.53
C GLY A 880 33.99 0.26 -25.83
N ALA A 881 32.93 0.88 -26.34
CA ALA A 881 33.00 1.72 -27.54
C ALA A 881 33.61 3.11 -27.24
N ASP A 882 34.17 3.73 -28.29
CA ASP A 882 34.65 5.11 -28.23
C ASP A 882 33.53 6.05 -28.70
N TYR A 883 33.42 7.18 -28.00
CA TYR A 883 32.38 8.18 -28.18
C TYR A 883 32.99 9.58 -28.21
N THR A 884 32.29 10.50 -28.87
CA THR A 884 32.49 11.94 -28.72
C THR A 884 31.24 12.53 -28.11
N ALA A 885 31.38 13.22 -26.98
CA ALA A 885 30.37 14.13 -26.44
C ALA A 885 30.62 15.55 -26.97
N VAL A 886 29.58 16.19 -27.47
CA VAL A 886 29.56 17.61 -27.86
C VAL A 886 28.41 18.28 -27.13
N TRP A 887 28.65 19.47 -26.60
CA TRP A 887 27.60 20.25 -25.95
C TRP A 887 27.68 21.73 -26.32
N GLY A 888 26.53 22.38 -26.27
CA GLY A 888 26.39 23.79 -26.60
C GLY A 888 25.02 24.31 -26.21
N GLN A 889 24.89 25.63 -26.23
CA GLN A 889 23.65 26.28 -25.83
C GLN A 889 22.57 26.11 -26.91
N ASP A 890 21.32 25.96 -26.46
CA ASP A 890 20.11 26.23 -27.25
C ASP A 890 19.56 27.59 -26.80
N GLY A 891 19.97 28.65 -27.50
CA GLY A 891 19.64 30.03 -27.17
C GLY A 891 18.39 30.54 -27.87
N ASP A 892 18.05 29.99 -29.04
CA ASP A 892 16.86 30.38 -29.82
C ASP A 892 15.62 29.52 -29.52
N GLY A 893 15.81 28.37 -28.87
CA GLY A 893 14.76 27.52 -28.38
C GLY A 893 14.20 26.52 -29.40
N ASP A 894 14.97 26.16 -30.43
CA ASP A 894 14.56 25.22 -31.48
C ASP A 894 14.90 23.74 -31.17
N ASP A 895 15.35 23.47 -29.95
CA ASP A 895 15.84 22.17 -29.46
C ASP A 895 17.06 21.64 -30.28
N GLN A 896 17.81 22.54 -30.91
CA GLN A 896 19.13 22.29 -31.50
C GLN A 896 20.21 23.09 -30.77
N MET A 897 21.45 22.67 -31.02
CA MET A 897 22.62 23.35 -30.52
C MET A 897 22.96 24.49 -31.48
N ASP A 898 23.02 25.73 -30.98
CA ASP A 898 23.39 26.91 -31.77
C ASP A 898 24.85 26.81 -32.25
N GLU A 899 25.75 26.56 -31.28
CA GLU A 899 27.20 26.47 -31.48
C GLU A 899 27.82 25.45 -30.51
N GLU A 900 28.90 24.79 -30.94
CA GLU A 900 29.69 23.89 -30.09
C GLU A 900 30.46 24.72 -29.03
N GLU A 901 30.04 24.64 -27.77
CA GLU A 901 30.76 25.25 -26.64
C GLU A 901 31.86 24.32 -26.10
N GLY A 902 31.70 23.01 -26.26
CA GLY A 902 32.68 22.04 -25.80
C GLY A 902 32.55 20.66 -26.42
N ARG A 903 33.65 19.91 -26.33
CA ARG A 903 33.82 18.57 -26.89
C ARG A 903 34.72 17.72 -26.02
N MET A 904 34.37 16.44 -25.90
CA MET A 904 35.14 15.44 -25.17
C MET A 904 35.08 14.09 -25.89
N ASP A 905 36.24 13.54 -26.24
CA ASP A 905 36.35 12.15 -26.69
C ASP A 905 36.59 11.26 -25.48
N PHE A 906 35.91 10.11 -25.41
CA PHE A 906 36.05 9.16 -24.32
C PHE A 906 35.72 7.73 -24.75
N THR A 907 36.30 6.75 -24.06
CA THR A 907 35.86 5.36 -24.12
C THR A 907 34.91 5.09 -22.96
N LEU A 908 33.76 4.48 -23.22
CA LEU A 908 32.86 4.02 -22.17
C LEU A 908 33.38 2.70 -21.62
N ALA A 909 34.41 2.74 -20.76
CA ALA A 909 35.16 1.56 -20.34
C ALA A 909 34.39 0.67 -19.34
N GLN A 910 33.51 1.27 -18.55
CA GLN A 910 32.72 0.57 -17.52
C GLN A 910 31.29 1.10 -17.47
N ARG A 911 30.33 0.24 -17.13
CA ARG A 911 28.93 0.65 -16.94
C ARG A 911 28.82 1.47 -15.64
N GLY A 912 28.04 2.54 -15.67
CA GLY A 912 27.96 3.50 -14.55
C GLY A 912 29.05 4.58 -14.55
N GLN A 913 29.94 4.60 -15.55
CA GLN A 913 30.87 5.71 -15.79
C GLN A 913 30.09 7.00 -16.10
N SER A 914 30.52 8.10 -15.49
CA SER A 914 29.95 9.43 -15.76
C SER A 914 30.76 10.17 -16.82
N VAL A 915 30.05 10.93 -17.65
CA VAL A 915 30.59 11.94 -18.55
C VAL A 915 30.31 13.29 -17.89
N ASP A 916 31.31 13.86 -17.24
CA ASP A 916 31.18 15.10 -16.48
C ASP A 916 31.39 16.32 -17.37
N LEU A 917 30.39 17.19 -17.41
CA LEU A 917 30.43 18.45 -18.16
C LEU A 917 30.32 19.63 -17.20
N ASP A 918 31.13 20.67 -17.42
CA ASP A 918 31.00 21.95 -16.70
C ASP A 918 30.03 22.86 -17.46
N LEU A 919 28.80 23.00 -16.95
CA LEU A 919 27.71 23.74 -17.59
C LEU A 919 27.48 25.07 -16.89
N ARG A 920 27.25 26.14 -17.66
CA ARG A 920 26.87 27.43 -17.07
C ARG A 920 25.44 27.34 -16.54
N THR A 921 25.23 27.86 -15.33
CA THR A 921 23.91 27.87 -14.72
C THR A 921 22.97 28.83 -15.45
N GLY A 922 21.67 28.52 -15.47
CA GLY A 922 20.68 29.42 -16.04
C GLY A 922 20.57 29.38 -17.57
N ARG A 923 21.09 28.34 -18.21
CA ARG A 923 21.09 28.15 -19.67
C ARG A 923 20.61 26.75 -20.05
N THR A 924 19.93 26.65 -21.18
CA THR A 924 19.59 25.37 -21.82
C THR A 924 20.78 24.89 -22.63
N TYR A 925 21.17 23.64 -22.41
CA TYR A 925 22.21 22.95 -23.15
C TYR A 925 21.64 21.77 -23.92
N ILE A 926 22.11 21.56 -25.15
CA ILE A 926 21.96 20.32 -25.88
C ILE A 926 23.27 19.53 -25.76
N ILE A 927 23.16 18.25 -25.46
CA ILE A 927 24.28 17.32 -25.33
C ILE A 927 24.06 16.20 -26.34
N LYS A 928 25.05 15.98 -27.22
CA LYS A 928 25.06 14.90 -28.21
C LYS A 928 26.27 14.01 -27.94
N ILE A 929 26.02 12.74 -27.68
CA ILE A 929 27.03 11.70 -27.52
C ILE A 929 26.90 10.75 -28.71
N THR A 930 27.96 10.62 -29.51
CA THR A 930 27.93 9.80 -30.73
C THR A 930 29.10 8.83 -30.75
N GLN A 931 28.82 7.56 -31.06
CA GLN A 931 29.84 6.54 -31.21
C GLN A 931 30.74 6.88 -32.39
N THR A 932 32.05 6.89 -32.14
CA THR A 932 33.09 7.08 -33.15
C THR A 932 33.75 5.76 -33.51
N LYS A 933 33.77 4.80 -32.59
CA LYS A 933 34.29 3.45 -32.82
C LYS A 933 33.47 2.41 -32.06
N PRO A 934 33.08 1.29 -32.70
CA PRO A 934 32.33 0.24 -32.04
C PRO A 934 33.16 -0.46 -30.96
N SER A 935 32.46 -1.11 -30.03
CA SER A 935 33.08 -1.80 -28.91
C SER A 935 33.98 -2.95 -29.38
N PRO A 936 35.20 -3.09 -28.81
CA PRO A 936 36.04 -4.26 -29.00
C PRO A 936 35.71 -5.40 -28.01
N PHE A 937 34.80 -5.18 -27.05
CA PHE A 937 34.53 -6.14 -25.98
C PHE A 937 33.71 -7.34 -26.46
N ALA A 938 33.92 -8.47 -25.78
CA ALA A 938 33.09 -9.64 -26.00
C ALA A 938 31.63 -9.38 -25.54
N PRO A 939 30.64 -10.10 -26.09
CA PRO A 939 29.24 -9.95 -25.69
C PRO A 939 28.94 -10.28 -24.22
N VAL A 940 29.83 -11.01 -23.56
CA VAL A 940 29.77 -11.35 -22.13
C VAL A 940 31.11 -11.00 -21.49
N LEU A 941 31.06 -10.43 -20.29
CA LEU A 941 32.23 -10.00 -19.52
C LEU A 941 32.22 -10.62 -18.13
N ALA A 942 33.41 -10.68 -17.50
CA ALA A 942 33.51 -10.98 -16.08
C ALA A 942 33.09 -9.74 -15.28
N ASP A 943 32.81 -9.92 -13.98
CA ASP A 943 32.56 -8.79 -13.10
C ASP A 943 32.89 -9.23 -11.67
N LEU A 944 34.07 -8.85 -11.18
CA LEU A 944 34.43 -9.08 -9.80
C LEU A 944 33.62 -8.11 -8.93
N ALA A 945 33.22 -8.57 -7.74
CA ALA A 945 32.41 -7.75 -6.86
C ALA A 945 32.64 -8.09 -5.39
N VAL A 946 32.50 -7.07 -4.55
CA VAL A 946 32.48 -7.17 -3.09
C VAL A 946 31.44 -6.18 -2.53
N GLY A 947 30.59 -6.63 -1.62
CA GLY A 947 29.58 -5.82 -0.93
C GLY A 947 29.90 -5.63 0.55
N GLU A 948 29.10 -4.79 1.24
CA GLU A 948 29.28 -4.52 2.67
C GLU A 948 29.11 -5.80 3.52
N GLU A 949 28.15 -6.65 3.16
CA GLU A 949 27.87 -7.91 3.87
C GLU A 949 28.95 -8.99 3.63
N ASP A 950 29.91 -8.74 2.73
CA ASP A 950 30.99 -9.68 2.43
C ASP A 950 32.21 -9.53 3.34
N VAL A 951 32.23 -8.49 4.18
CA VAL A 951 33.33 -8.18 5.09
C VAL A 951 32.91 -8.46 6.52
N GLU A 952 33.32 -9.60 7.04
CA GLU A 952 32.86 -10.14 8.33
C GLU A 952 34.03 -10.44 9.25
N TYR A 953 33.96 -10.04 10.52
CA TYR A 953 34.94 -10.47 11.51
C TYR A 953 34.42 -11.62 12.37
N HIS A 954 35.25 -12.66 12.53
CA HIS A 954 34.98 -13.77 13.44
C HIS A 954 35.98 -13.76 14.60
N SER A 955 35.49 -13.40 15.78
CA SER A 955 36.28 -13.29 17.02
C SER A 955 36.91 -14.63 17.43
N ASP A 956 36.19 -15.75 17.27
CA ASP A 956 36.68 -17.10 17.59
C ASP A 956 37.96 -17.48 16.84
N TRP A 957 38.14 -16.97 15.63
CA TRP A 957 39.30 -17.26 14.78
C TRP A 957 40.26 -16.08 14.63
N LYS A 958 39.88 -14.91 15.13
CA LYS A 958 40.57 -13.63 14.90
C LYS A 958 40.83 -13.37 13.42
N LEU A 959 39.83 -13.69 12.60
CA LEU A 959 39.90 -13.54 11.15
C LEU A 959 38.88 -12.52 10.68
N LEU A 960 39.35 -11.53 9.93
CA LEU A 960 38.54 -10.70 9.05
C LEU A 960 38.39 -11.45 7.73
N PHE A 961 37.18 -11.87 7.40
CA PHE A 961 36.88 -12.48 6.11
C PHE A 961 36.44 -11.43 5.10
N VAL A 962 36.84 -11.67 3.85
CA VAL A 962 36.34 -10.96 2.67
C VAL A 962 35.87 -12.00 1.67
N THR A 963 34.61 -11.91 1.25
CA THR A 963 34.06 -12.72 0.16
C THR A 963 34.12 -11.93 -1.15
N VAL A 964 34.70 -12.53 -2.18
CA VAL A 964 34.74 -11.97 -3.54
C VAL A 964 33.87 -12.81 -4.45
N HIS A 965 33.09 -12.15 -5.28
CA HIS A 965 32.14 -12.77 -6.20
C HIS A 965 32.58 -12.55 -7.64
N ASN A 966 32.15 -13.43 -8.54
CA ASN A 966 32.04 -13.11 -9.96
C ASN A 966 30.55 -13.07 -10.32
N ILE A 967 30.06 -11.86 -10.61
CA ILE A 967 28.65 -11.62 -10.95
C ILE A 967 28.43 -11.35 -12.45
N GLY A 968 29.47 -11.54 -13.26
CA GLY A 968 29.42 -11.42 -14.71
C GLY A 968 28.89 -12.68 -15.42
N ALA A 969 29.11 -12.74 -16.73
CA ALA A 969 28.79 -13.90 -17.58
C ALA A 969 30.03 -14.54 -18.23
N ALA A 970 31.24 -14.09 -17.90
CA ALA A 970 32.50 -14.73 -18.25
C ALA A 970 33.35 -15.00 -16.99
N ALA A 971 34.21 -16.01 -17.02
CA ALA A 971 35.12 -16.29 -15.93
C ALA A 971 36.07 -15.10 -15.71
N ALA A 972 36.30 -14.75 -14.45
CA ALA A 972 37.33 -13.78 -14.05
C ALA A 972 38.69 -14.49 -13.99
N GLY A 973 39.72 -13.82 -14.53
CA GLY A 973 41.12 -14.24 -14.40
C GLY A 973 41.66 -14.06 -12.98
N GLU A 974 42.98 -14.03 -12.84
CA GLU A 974 43.66 -13.80 -11.55
C GLU A 974 43.31 -12.42 -10.96
N TYR A 975 43.12 -12.33 -9.64
CA TYR A 975 42.78 -11.08 -8.96
C TYR A 975 43.41 -10.94 -7.58
N GLU A 976 43.64 -9.71 -7.14
CA GLU A 976 44.13 -9.36 -5.81
C GLU A 976 43.00 -8.77 -4.96
N VAL A 977 42.92 -9.18 -3.70
CA VAL A 977 42.08 -8.55 -2.67
C VAL A 977 42.99 -7.78 -1.73
N VAL A 978 42.73 -6.48 -1.59
CA VAL A 978 43.47 -5.59 -0.70
C VAL A 978 42.51 -5.02 0.34
N VAL A 979 42.80 -5.27 1.62
CA VAL A 979 42.08 -4.68 2.75
C VAL A 979 42.98 -3.64 3.39
N THR A 980 42.47 -2.41 3.56
CA THR A 980 43.17 -1.32 4.24
C THR A 980 42.37 -0.90 5.47
N GLU A 981 42.95 -1.01 6.65
CA GLU A 981 42.38 -0.42 7.88
C GLU A 981 42.64 1.10 7.87
N SER A 982 41.60 1.91 8.05
CA SER A 982 41.70 3.36 7.94
C SER A 982 42.55 3.98 9.07
N GLU A 983 42.50 3.41 10.28
CA GLU A 983 43.12 4.01 11.47
C GLU A 983 44.62 3.75 11.55
N SER A 984 45.06 2.51 11.31
CA SER A 984 46.48 2.15 11.35
C SER A 984 47.18 2.29 10.00
N GLY A 985 46.41 2.31 8.90
CA GLY A 985 46.92 2.18 7.54
C GLY A 985 47.42 0.76 7.21
N GLN A 986 47.18 -0.24 8.06
CA GLN A 986 47.56 -1.62 7.82
C GLN A 986 46.92 -2.13 6.53
N ARG A 987 47.74 -2.76 5.68
CA ARG A 987 47.28 -3.37 4.42
C ARG A 987 47.46 -4.87 4.44
N LEU A 988 46.38 -5.59 4.24
CA LEU A 988 46.32 -7.05 4.13
C LEU A 988 46.00 -7.41 2.67
N ARG A 989 46.63 -8.46 2.15
CA ARG A 989 46.55 -8.83 0.73
C ARG A 989 46.41 -10.33 0.53
N ALA A 990 45.58 -10.73 -0.42
CA ALA A 990 45.46 -12.11 -0.88
C ALA A 990 45.24 -12.13 -2.40
N VAL A 991 45.60 -13.24 -3.04
CA VAL A 991 45.43 -13.45 -4.49
C VAL A 991 44.48 -14.61 -4.70
N GLY A 992 43.45 -14.39 -5.53
CA GLY A 992 42.63 -15.44 -6.10
C GLY A 992 43.15 -15.81 -7.50
N ASN A 993 43.03 -17.09 -7.85
CA ASN A 993 43.29 -17.56 -9.21
C ASN A 993 42.10 -17.17 -10.11
N SER A 994 41.48 -18.10 -10.82
CA SER A 994 40.25 -17.83 -11.60
C SER A 994 38.98 -17.96 -10.75
N LEU A 995 37.92 -17.22 -11.12
CA LEU A 995 36.58 -17.39 -10.57
C LEU A 995 35.56 -17.55 -11.70
N ASP A 996 34.88 -18.70 -11.74
CA ASP A 996 33.89 -19.01 -12.78
C ASP A 996 32.71 -18.02 -12.76
N ALA A 997 32.01 -17.89 -13.90
CA ALA A 997 30.75 -17.16 -13.96
C ALA A 997 29.56 -18.04 -13.50
N PRO A 998 28.48 -17.46 -12.94
CA PRO A 998 27.27 -18.14 -12.48
C PRO A 998 26.37 -18.62 -13.64
N LEU A 999 26.93 -19.40 -14.58
CA LEU A 999 26.20 -19.94 -15.74
C LEU A 999 25.28 -21.11 -15.37
N ASP A 1000 25.53 -21.75 -14.22
CA ASP A 1000 24.62 -22.72 -13.60
C ASP A 1000 23.55 -22.07 -12.72
N LEU A 1001 23.47 -20.73 -12.72
CA LEU A 1001 22.55 -19.92 -11.92
C LEU A 1001 22.79 -20.05 -10.40
N ALA A 1002 24.00 -20.49 -10.00
CA ALA A 1002 24.44 -20.50 -8.62
C ALA A 1002 25.57 -19.48 -8.40
N PRO A 1003 25.58 -18.80 -7.23
CA PRO A 1003 26.69 -17.96 -6.78
C PRO A 1003 28.09 -18.55 -7.04
N LYS A 1004 29.02 -17.71 -7.48
CA LYS A 1004 30.45 -18.06 -7.65
C LYS A 1004 31.30 -17.14 -6.81
N ARG A 1005 31.87 -17.69 -5.73
CA ARG A 1005 32.52 -16.92 -4.67
C ARG A 1005 33.84 -17.54 -4.22
N THR A 1006 34.76 -16.70 -3.76
CA THR A 1006 35.95 -17.09 -3.01
C THR A 1006 36.00 -16.30 -1.71
N ARG A 1007 36.27 -16.97 -0.58
CA ARG A 1007 36.37 -16.33 0.74
C ARG A 1007 37.82 -16.31 1.22
N PHE A 1008 38.32 -15.13 1.55
CA PHE A 1008 39.68 -14.89 2.06
C PHE A 1008 39.62 -14.57 3.56
N GLY A 1009 40.50 -15.17 4.37
CA GLY A 1009 40.61 -14.87 5.80
C GLY A 1009 41.92 -14.15 6.12
N PHE A 1010 41.83 -12.99 6.74
CA PHE A 1010 42.97 -12.18 7.16
C PHE A 1010 43.05 -12.14 8.69
N ARG A 1011 44.21 -12.45 9.25
CA ARG A 1011 44.39 -12.34 10.71
C ARG A 1011 44.34 -10.87 11.13
N PHE A 1012 43.43 -10.56 12.04
CA PHE A 1012 43.22 -9.21 12.54
C PHE A 1012 42.91 -9.24 14.05
N GLU A 1013 43.61 -8.40 14.81
CA GLU A 1013 43.39 -8.21 16.24
C GLU A 1013 42.93 -6.78 16.47
N PRO A 1014 41.65 -6.56 16.83
CA PRO A 1014 41.09 -5.23 17.03
C PRO A 1014 41.87 -4.51 18.13
N SER A 1015 42.24 -3.26 17.86
CA SER A 1015 42.93 -2.40 18.85
C SER A 1015 41.97 -1.42 19.53
N GLN A 1016 40.75 -1.29 19.00
CA GLN A 1016 39.68 -0.46 19.51
C GLN A 1016 38.31 -1.07 19.17
N ILE A 1017 37.24 -0.43 19.63
CA ILE A 1017 35.87 -0.93 19.48
C ILE A 1017 35.40 -0.83 18.03
N GLU A 1018 35.74 0.23 17.32
CA GLU A 1018 35.27 0.49 15.97
C GLU A 1018 36.46 0.52 15.03
N HIS A 1019 36.42 -0.21 13.91
CA HIS A 1019 37.43 -0.11 12.87
C HIS A 1019 36.79 0.06 11.50
N ARG A 1020 37.35 0.94 10.68
CA ARG A 1020 36.96 1.08 9.29
C ARG A 1020 37.92 0.35 8.35
N PHE A 1021 37.35 -0.44 7.44
CA PHE A 1021 38.08 -1.17 6.42
C PHE A 1021 37.66 -0.73 5.03
N ASP A 1022 38.65 -0.42 4.19
CA ASP A 1022 38.49 -0.22 2.76
C ASP A 1022 38.99 -1.48 2.04
N VAL A 1023 38.07 -2.20 1.41
CA VAL A 1023 38.36 -3.42 0.65
C VAL A 1023 38.34 -3.09 -0.84
N VAL A 1024 39.36 -3.53 -1.57
CA VAL A 1024 39.46 -3.38 -3.02
C VAL A 1024 39.82 -4.71 -3.66
N VAL A 1025 39.04 -5.12 -4.64
CA VAL A 1025 39.30 -6.26 -5.52
C VAL A 1025 39.85 -5.72 -6.84
N ARG A 1026 40.93 -6.31 -7.34
CA ARG A 1026 41.61 -5.86 -8.57
C ARG A 1026 41.92 -7.03 -9.46
N SER A 1027 41.42 -7.00 -10.70
CA SER A 1027 41.87 -7.92 -11.75
C SER A 1027 43.37 -7.72 -12.04
N LEU A 1028 44.13 -8.82 -12.09
CA LEU A 1028 45.54 -8.86 -12.45
C LEU A 1028 45.76 -9.25 -13.91
N SER A 1029 44.72 -9.70 -14.62
CA SER A 1029 44.80 -10.22 -15.98
C SER A 1029 44.45 -9.21 -17.09
N GLU A 1030 44.34 -7.92 -16.78
CA GLU A 1030 43.90 -6.84 -17.70
C GLU A 1030 42.57 -7.15 -18.42
N GLN A 1031 41.72 -7.99 -17.83
CA GLN A 1031 40.43 -8.37 -18.38
C GLN A 1031 39.41 -7.26 -18.15
N ALA A 1032 38.61 -6.94 -19.17
CA ALA A 1032 37.51 -5.99 -19.04
C ALA A 1032 36.38 -6.55 -18.16
N GLU A 1033 35.80 -5.68 -17.33
CA GLU A 1033 34.69 -6.00 -16.42
C GLU A 1033 33.43 -5.21 -16.81
N LEU A 1034 32.25 -5.64 -16.36
CA LEU A 1034 31.00 -4.90 -16.62
C LEU A 1034 31.03 -3.55 -15.93
N THR A 1035 31.47 -3.52 -14.68
CA THR A 1035 31.73 -2.29 -13.95
C THR A 1035 32.87 -2.46 -12.94
N GLY A 1036 33.61 -1.39 -12.66
CA GLY A 1036 34.59 -1.36 -11.57
C GLY A 1036 34.04 -0.70 -10.30
N THR A 1037 32.80 -0.21 -10.29
CA THR A 1037 32.25 0.51 -9.13
C THR A 1037 31.94 -0.40 -7.94
N ASN A 1038 31.77 -1.69 -8.20
CA ASN A 1038 31.53 -2.76 -7.22
C ASN A 1038 32.80 -3.51 -6.81
N ASN A 1039 33.96 -3.11 -7.33
CA ASN A 1039 35.26 -3.68 -6.97
C ASN A 1039 35.81 -3.10 -5.66
N SER A 1040 35.06 -2.25 -4.97
CA SER A 1040 35.47 -1.71 -3.68
C SER A 1040 34.31 -1.44 -2.75
N VAL A 1041 34.54 -1.61 -1.46
CA VAL A 1041 33.59 -1.26 -0.40
C VAL A 1041 34.33 -0.71 0.82
N SER A 1042 33.71 0.26 1.49
CA SER A 1042 34.13 0.71 2.81
C SER A 1042 33.13 0.19 3.84
N VAL A 1043 33.61 -0.49 4.88
CA VAL A 1043 32.77 -0.99 5.98
C VAL A 1043 33.32 -0.52 7.33
N THR A 1044 32.43 -0.17 8.24
CA THR A 1044 32.77 0.05 9.64
C THR A 1044 32.29 -1.15 10.44
N LEU A 1045 33.20 -1.85 11.12
CA LEU A 1045 32.90 -2.98 11.99
C LEU A 1045 33.05 -2.57 13.45
N ASN A 1046 32.06 -2.96 14.26
CA ASN A 1046 32.09 -2.80 15.72
C ASN A 1046 32.43 -4.14 16.38
N PHE A 1047 33.37 -4.10 17.31
CA PHE A 1047 33.98 -5.25 17.98
C PHE A 1047 33.65 -5.27 19.49
N ASP A 1048 32.59 -4.56 19.90
CA ASP A 1048 32.04 -4.67 21.25
C ASP A 1048 31.59 -6.12 21.54
N GLN A 1049 32.01 -6.60 22.71
CA GLN A 1049 32.11 -8.02 23.11
C GLN A 1049 30.85 -8.88 22.96
#